data_AF-A0A497EC10-F1
#
_entry.id   AF-A0A497EC10-F1
#
_cell.length_a   1.000
_cell.length_b   1.000
_cell.length_c   1.000
_cell.angle_alpha   90.00
_cell.angle_beta   90.00
_cell.angle_gamma   90.00
#
_symmetry.space_group_name_H-M   'P 1'
#
loop_
_entity.id
_entity.type
_entity.pdbx_description
1 polymer ?
#
loop_
_entity_poly.entity_id
_entity_poly.type
_entity_poly.pdbx_seq_one_letter_code
_entity_poly.pdbx_strand_id
1 'polypeptide(L)'
;MMDAPSPPDRPDAGRFEEALSVFQQYLSDQVAPLVLVDEGEDLTSVPSELLTKEIQNWISRQYRSATDHAPVSDFLYHVARKIQHLKDLQLLPEQSFIPFLTRVLEILVQLCPEADRAGLITDLEGLREYSSLQSGPLRIDQPSGRGSTAVESTVPGSGRPSAAVPNAQAQSSSPTSLTVDQMRRMELLLRRLESIPSTAPASTHSRSVQGVSQFVAAEAVVSAASSTNNAGELQELLNSMRVPGLPTAPEDILKVLAQRLPDWAAPQEANANVSPKTVDAVHKMVSLAETPQATTLRFQQLVKTAADEFNHGAIGRAVTLLDLARNMIDRKEIKIGSAALVRDKGHSLLDEDQVREFVNDESTHPLLKRVLGFFDDYSVEQLFAELETGDEREYRRLILNILQILGRPAREEALTRLRESIRDGGTLPWFLERNLIFLLREIPRVENENPGPEIDALLWLSQPNCHYATAREAMMTLGQIPDLRAANTLQARVADLERSLLGRLELPYEQKEIVSLLDRAIGALATLPLKQARRAAVHHVLANKPQFGDAAARIVPLAQQDLCEDQELVTQMVEAIRSKLPVVVFGRTVPSAKRSAMISGILQALSGTDLPQVRELLDEIIKGYPKETYSTSAIRILRTLESRRTGDTEKSATISGDLLLLSLPNLLQSISDAKMTGTLNLIGDGGGGIRREMGFINGDIVTAQAGHIPGLQAGYDLLQKNDANSFVFVSRNTPEQPPGDGELHPVLPFLLEAMRRVDEFQQAEALVPAEARFSETKIRPTQVADEQDTTFLRNLWEKASSGISPAQCETQFPVDSYRIRRCYEHWLQEGSLTPFSEVKKTTNSEN
;
A
#
# COMPACT_ATOMS: atom_id res chain seq x y z
N MET A 1 53.73 -26.91 36.21
CA MET A 1 52.47 -26.17 36.47
C MET A 1 51.69 -26.26 35.18
N MET A 2 50.58 -26.98 35.20
CA MET A 2 49.70 -27.20 34.06
C MET A 2 49.00 -25.88 33.72
N ASP A 3 49.03 -25.52 32.44
CA ASP A 3 48.23 -24.42 31.89
C ASP A 3 46.74 -24.73 32.07
N ALA A 4 46.03 -23.76 32.62
CA ALA A 4 44.59 -23.83 32.79
C ALA A 4 43.90 -23.77 31.40
N PRO A 5 42.86 -24.58 31.16
CA PRO A 5 42.15 -24.56 29.89
C PRO A 5 41.37 -23.24 29.73
N SER A 6 41.46 -22.66 28.53
CA SER A 6 40.64 -21.53 28.09
C SER A 6 39.15 -21.79 28.34
N PRO A 7 38.34 -20.74 28.65
CA PRO A 7 36.90 -20.89 28.81
C PRO A 7 36.25 -21.35 27.50
N PRO A 8 35.11 -22.07 27.57
CA PRO A 8 34.44 -22.58 26.38
C PRO A 8 34.02 -21.42 25.49
N ASP A 9 34.21 -21.61 24.19
CA ASP A 9 33.88 -20.68 23.11
C ASP A 9 32.55 -19.97 23.35
N ARG A 10 32.56 -18.64 23.29
CA ARG A 10 31.33 -17.88 23.05
C ARG A 10 30.77 -18.39 21.71
N PRO A 11 29.48 -18.77 21.61
CA PRO A 11 28.91 -19.12 20.32
C PRO A 11 29.08 -17.93 19.37
N ASP A 12 29.61 -18.20 18.17
CA ASP A 12 29.79 -17.21 17.09
C ASP A 12 28.45 -16.53 16.76
N ALA A 13 28.11 -15.47 17.48
CA ALA A 13 26.82 -14.79 17.36
C ALA A 13 26.60 -14.22 15.94
N GLY A 14 27.69 -13.81 15.27
CA GLY A 14 27.64 -13.29 13.90
C GLY A 14 27.29 -14.33 12.85
N ARG A 15 27.46 -15.64 13.13
CA ARG A 15 27.08 -16.69 12.16
C ARG A 15 25.56 -16.83 12.03
N PHE A 16 24.80 -16.59 13.11
CA PHE A 16 23.36 -16.83 13.15
C PHE A 16 22.52 -15.55 13.13
N GLU A 17 23.17 -14.38 13.02
CA GLU A 17 22.52 -13.07 13.12
C GLU A 17 21.50 -12.86 11.98
N GLU A 18 21.85 -13.30 10.77
CA GLU A 18 20.98 -13.26 9.59
C GLU A 18 19.77 -14.20 9.74
N ALA A 19 20.01 -15.48 10.06
CA ALA A 19 18.95 -16.46 10.29
C ALA A 19 17.96 -16.03 11.40
N LEU A 20 18.45 -15.42 12.48
CA LEU A 20 17.61 -14.90 13.57
C LEU A 20 16.82 -13.65 13.17
N SER A 21 17.41 -12.76 12.36
CA SER A 21 16.72 -11.58 11.80
C SER A 21 15.57 -11.99 10.87
N VAL A 22 15.83 -12.90 9.93
CA VAL A 22 14.81 -13.44 9.01
C VAL A 22 13.73 -14.21 9.77
N PHE A 23 14.10 -14.96 10.80
CA PHE A 23 13.15 -15.63 11.69
C PHE A 23 12.22 -14.65 12.40
N GLN A 24 12.74 -13.51 12.89
CA GLN A 24 11.93 -12.48 13.53
C GLN A 24 10.96 -11.78 12.55
N GLN A 25 11.42 -11.49 11.33
CA GLN A 25 10.56 -10.96 10.27
C GLN A 25 9.45 -11.95 9.89
N TYR A 26 9.77 -13.26 9.90
CA TYR A 26 8.81 -14.32 9.60
C TYR A 26 7.71 -14.42 10.66
N LEU A 27 8.08 -14.37 11.94
CA LEU A 27 7.11 -14.35 13.05
C LEU A 27 6.18 -13.12 12.97
N SER A 28 6.67 -12.02 12.41
CA SER A 28 5.95 -10.75 12.22
C SER A 28 5.17 -10.65 10.91
N ASP A 29 5.06 -11.73 10.12
CA ASP A 29 4.38 -11.74 8.81
C ASP A 29 5.01 -10.83 7.73
N GLN A 30 6.24 -10.35 7.94
CA GLN A 30 6.95 -9.46 7.01
C GLN A 30 7.66 -10.22 5.88
N VAL A 31 7.95 -11.51 6.09
CA VAL A 31 8.53 -12.38 5.08
C VAL A 31 7.74 -13.69 4.98
N ALA A 32 7.64 -14.23 3.77
CA ALA A 32 6.93 -15.48 3.50
C ALA A 32 7.69 -16.70 4.08
N PRO A 33 7.01 -17.84 4.37
CA PRO A 33 7.66 -19.05 4.88
C PRO A 33 8.84 -19.55 4.03
N LEU A 34 8.83 -19.31 2.72
CA LEU A 34 9.92 -19.68 1.81
C LEU A 34 11.22 -18.88 2.04
N VAL A 35 11.14 -17.67 2.59
CA VAL A 35 12.32 -16.83 2.87
C VAL A 35 13.09 -17.38 4.08
N LEU A 36 12.37 -17.89 5.09
CA LEU A 36 12.97 -18.50 6.27
C LEU A 36 13.66 -19.85 5.98
N VAL A 37 13.32 -20.47 4.85
CA VAL A 37 13.80 -21.81 4.47
C VAL A 37 15.20 -21.75 3.89
N ASP A 38 15.53 -20.65 3.22
CA ASP A 38 16.88 -20.38 2.74
C ASP A 38 17.86 -20.29 3.94
N GLU A 39 17.38 -19.84 5.11
CA GLU A 39 18.11 -19.83 6.41
C GLU A 39 17.91 -21.12 7.24
N GLY A 40 17.25 -22.14 6.69
CA GLY A 40 16.73 -23.27 7.45
C GLY A 40 17.80 -24.16 8.11
N GLU A 41 18.94 -24.36 7.46
CA GLU A 41 20.05 -25.16 8.02
C GLU A 41 20.71 -24.44 9.21
N ASP A 42 20.93 -23.13 9.09
CA ASP A 42 21.48 -22.33 10.18
C ASP A 42 20.44 -22.14 11.29
N LEU A 43 19.17 -21.87 10.97
CA LEU A 43 18.07 -21.75 11.94
C LEU A 43 17.87 -23.03 12.77
N THR A 44 17.87 -24.20 12.13
CA THR A 44 17.72 -25.48 12.85
C THR A 44 18.92 -25.78 13.75
N SER A 45 20.10 -25.24 13.42
CA SER A 45 21.33 -25.39 14.20
C SER A 45 21.58 -24.28 15.25
N VAL A 46 20.80 -23.18 15.25
CA VAL A 46 20.88 -22.09 16.25
C VAL A 46 20.82 -22.64 17.69
N PRO A 47 21.73 -22.23 18.61
CA PRO A 47 21.65 -22.57 20.02
C PRO A 47 20.35 -22.11 20.70
N SER A 48 19.80 -22.91 21.62
CA SER A 48 18.53 -22.60 22.30
C SER A 48 18.54 -21.27 23.05
N GLU A 49 19.69 -20.85 23.59
CA GLU A 49 19.87 -19.59 24.31
C GLU A 49 19.60 -18.36 23.40
N LEU A 50 20.13 -18.38 22.18
CA LEU A 50 19.94 -17.30 21.20
C LEU A 50 18.51 -17.28 20.67
N LEU A 51 17.95 -18.46 20.38
CA LEU A 51 16.56 -18.58 19.91
C LEU A 51 15.54 -18.13 20.97
N THR A 52 15.78 -18.47 22.24
CA THR A 52 14.96 -18.03 23.38
C THR A 52 14.97 -16.51 23.51
N LYS A 53 16.16 -15.90 23.43
CA LYS A 53 16.33 -14.45 23.49
C LYS A 53 15.60 -13.75 22.34
N GLU A 54 15.65 -14.32 21.14
CA GLU A 54 15.00 -13.72 19.97
C GLU A 54 13.47 -13.78 20.03
N ILE A 55 12.91 -14.92 20.50
CA ILE A 55 11.47 -15.04 20.73
C ILE A 55 11.01 -14.05 21.81
N GLN A 56 11.77 -13.89 22.92
CA GLN A 56 11.47 -12.91 23.95
C GLN A 56 11.51 -11.46 23.43
N ASN A 57 12.50 -11.14 22.60
CA ASN A 57 12.61 -9.82 21.96
C ASN A 57 11.40 -9.55 21.05
N TRP A 58 11.01 -10.53 20.24
CA TRP A 58 9.84 -10.42 19.37
C TRP A 58 8.55 -10.19 20.16
N ILE A 59 8.28 -11.01 21.19
CA ILE A 59 7.11 -10.85 22.07
C ILE A 59 7.11 -9.45 22.71
N SER A 60 8.25 -9.00 23.22
CA SER A 60 8.38 -7.69 23.86
C SER A 60 8.09 -6.51 22.90
N ARG A 61 8.38 -6.68 21.60
CA ARG A 61 8.05 -5.67 20.57
C ARG A 61 6.55 -5.67 20.26
N GLN A 62 5.95 -6.85 20.07
CA GLN A 62 4.51 -6.98 19.79
C GLN A 62 3.64 -6.52 20.97
N TYR A 63 4.07 -6.78 22.19
CA TYR A 63 3.35 -6.34 23.40
C TYR A 63 3.35 -4.81 23.59
N ARG A 64 4.35 -4.10 23.03
CA ARG A 64 4.43 -2.63 23.08
C ARG A 64 3.58 -1.93 22.00
N SER A 65 3.26 -2.62 20.90
CA SER A 65 2.49 -2.06 19.78
C SER A 65 0.99 -2.36 19.84
N ALA A 66 0.55 -3.33 20.64
CA ALA A 66 -0.86 -3.74 20.75
C ALA A 66 -1.66 -2.84 21.72
N THR A 67 -2.80 -2.31 21.25
CA THR A 67 -3.75 -1.50 22.03
C THR A 67 -4.62 -2.33 22.99
N ASP A 68 -4.68 -3.64 22.82
CA ASP A 68 -5.42 -4.59 23.68
C ASP A 68 -4.46 -5.68 24.17
N HIS A 69 -4.34 -5.87 25.49
CA HIS A 69 -3.30 -6.71 26.10
C HIS A 69 -3.66 -8.21 26.01
N ALA A 70 -3.40 -8.84 24.86
CA ALA A 70 -3.49 -10.30 24.70
C ALA A 70 -2.50 -11.03 25.64
N PRO A 71 -2.86 -12.19 26.20
CA PRO A 71 -1.98 -12.94 27.09
C PRO A 71 -0.75 -13.46 26.33
N VAL A 72 0.39 -13.59 27.04
CA VAL A 72 1.67 -14.04 26.46
C VAL A 72 1.55 -15.44 25.83
N SER A 73 0.63 -16.28 26.32
CA SER A 73 0.30 -17.58 25.75
C SER A 73 -0.12 -17.51 24.29
N ASP A 74 -0.85 -16.47 23.88
CA ASP A 74 -1.36 -16.34 22.51
C ASP A 74 -0.23 -16.02 21.52
N PHE A 75 0.72 -15.18 21.94
CA PHE A 75 1.93 -14.91 21.17
C PHE A 75 2.83 -16.14 21.07
N LEU A 76 2.99 -16.91 22.14
CA LEU A 76 3.76 -18.16 22.13
C LEU A 76 3.09 -19.23 21.25
N TYR A 77 1.75 -19.31 21.27
CA TYR A 77 0.99 -20.18 20.38
C TYR A 77 1.14 -19.77 18.91
N HIS A 78 1.15 -18.47 18.61
CA HIS A 78 1.43 -17.95 17.26
C HIS A 78 2.82 -18.38 16.76
N VAL A 79 3.86 -18.27 17.60
CA VAL A 79 5.21 -18.75 17.26
C VAL A 79 5.20 -20.25 16.95
N ALA A 80 4.51 -21.05 17.77
CA ALA A 80 4.37 -22.49 17.53
C ALA A 80 3.68 -22.79 16.19
N ARG A 81 2.58 -22.09 15.89
CA ARG A 81 1.82 -22.26 14.65
C ARG A 81 2.63 -21.86 13.42
N LYS A 82 3.40 -20.77 13.50
CA LYS A 82 4.31 -20.30 12.46
C LYS A 82 5.38 -21.34 12.15
N ILE A 83 6.03 -21.87 13.17
CA ILE A 83 7.08 -22.88 12.95
C ILE A 83 6.46 -24.18 12.44
N GLN A 84 5.31 -24.60 12.98
CA GLN A 84 4.58 -25.76 12.47
C GLN A 84 4.17 -25.59 11.00
N HIS A 85 3.86 -24.37 10.55
CA HIS A 85 3.54 -24.08 9.16
C HIS A 85 4.68 -24.42 8.19
N LEU A 86 5.95 -24.31 8.62
CA LEU A 86 7.11 -24.74 7.82
C LEU A 86 7.10 -26.26 7.59
N LYS A 87 6.63 -27.02 8.58
CA LYS A 87 6.42 -28.47 8.48
C LYS A 87 5.30 -28.81 7.50
N ASP A 88 4.17 -28.13 7.61
CA ASP A 88 3.00 -28.36 6.77
C ASP A 88 3.30 -28.06 5.29
N LEU A 89 4.17 -27.08 5.04
CA LEU A 89 4.65 -26.75 3.70
C LEU A 89 5.83 -27.62 3.23
N GLN A 90 6.31 -28.56 4.06
CA GLN A 90 7.46 -29.45 3.80
C GLN A 90 8.72 -28.71 3.33
N LEU A 91 8.95 -27.52 3.87
CA LEU A 91 10.01 -26.66 3.34
C LEU A 91 11.40 -27.00 3.93
N LEU A 92 11.46 -27.76 5.02
CA LEU A 92 12.71 -28.18 5.66
C LEU A 92 12.80 -29.72 5.74
N PRO A 93 14.01 -30.31 5.61
CA PRO A 93 14.19 -31.75 5.77
C PRO A 93 13.69 -32.23 7.14
N GLU A 94 12.83 -33.25 7.17
CA GLU A 94 12.23 -33.75 8.43
C GLU A 94 13.27 -34.17 9.48
N GLN A 95 14.44 -34.65 9.02
CA GLN A 95 15.52 -35.15 9.88
C GLN A 95 16.13 -34.05 10.77
N SER A 96 16.26 -32.81 10.26
CA SER A 96 16.75 -31.66 11.02
C SER A 96 15.62 -30.86 11.67
N PHE A 97 14.44 -30.86 11.05
CA PHE A 97 13.31 -30.04 11.49
C PHE A 97 12.57 -30.60 12.72
N ILE A 98 12.39 -31.92 12.83
CA ILE A 98 11.68 -32.52 13.99
C ILE A 98 12.41 -32.26 15.32
N PRO A 99 13.75 -32.43 15.41
CA PRO A 99 14.51 -32.04 16.60
C PRO A 99 14.39 -30.55 16.92
N PHE A 100 14.46 -29.69 15.90
CA PHE A 100 14.32 -28.24 16.05
C PHE A 100 12.94 -27.85 16.60
N LEU A 101 11.86 -28.36 16.01
CA LEU A 101 10.49 -28.12 16.46
C LEU A 101 10.29 -28.58 17.91
N THR A 102 10.83 -29.75 18.28
CA THR A 102 10.73 -30.26 19.66
C THR A 102 11.41 -29.31 20.64
N ARG A 103 12.63 -28.84 20.31
CA ARG A 103 13.38 -27.86 21.10
C ARG A 103 12.64 -26.53 21.24
N VAL A 104 12.04 -26.03 20.16
CA VAL A 104 11.24 -24.80 20.17
C VAL A 104 10.04 -24.94 21.09
N LEU A 105 9.28 -26.04 21.00
CA LEU A 105 8.09 -26.24 21.83
C LEU A 105 8.45 -26.27 23.33
N GLU A 106 9.59 -26.87 23.68
CA GLU A 106 10.12 -26.83 25.05
C GLU A 106 10.46 -25.40 25.51
N ILE A 107 11.10 -24.60 24.64
CA ILE A 107 11.38 -23.18 24.91
C ILE A 107 10.08 -22.41 25.14
N LEU A 108 9.06 -22.61 24.29
CA LEU A 108 7.78 -21.89 24.40
C LEU A 108 7.07 -22.20 25.72
N VAL A 109 7.08 -23.46 26.17
CA VAL A 109 6.50 -23.85 27.46
C VAL A 109 7.28 -23.24 28.64
N GLN A 110 8.61 -23.13 28.53
CA GLN A 110 9.45 -22.49 29.55
C GLN A 110 9.24 -20.98 29.62
N LEU A 111 9.00 -20.33 28.48
CA LEU A 111 8.71 -18.90 28.37
C LEU A 111 7.29 -18.53 28.84
N CYS A 112 6.37 -19.50 28.86
CA CYS A 112 5.00 -19.28 29.29
C CYS A 112 4.90 -19.10 30.82
N PRO A 113 4.22 -18.03 31.31
CA PRO A 113 3.91 -17.85 32.73
C PRO A 113 3.20 -19.07 33.32
N GLU A 114 3.43 -19.36 34.61
CA GLU A 114 2.87 -20.56 35.27
C GLU A 114 1.34 -20.62 35.21
N ALA A 115 0.66 -19.47 35.23
CA ALA A 115 -0.79 -19.38 35.19
C ALA A 115 -1.41 -19.89 33.86
N ASP A 116 -0.71 -19.69 32.73
CA ASP A 116 -1.24 -19.96 31.38
C ASP A 116 -0.63 -21.22 30.75
N ARG A 117 0.36 -21.83 31.40
CA ARG A 117 1.14 -22.96 30.87
C ARG A 117 0.28 -24.19 30.57
N ALA A 118 -0.73 -24.49 31.40
CA ALA A 118 -1.62 -25.63 31.18
C ALA A 118 -2.50 -25.47 29.92
N GLY A 119 -2.94 -24.24 29.62
CA GLY A 119 -3.68 -23.92 28.40
C GLY A 119 -2.81 -24.08 27.16
N LEU A 120 -1.62 -23.47 27.17
CA LEU A 120 -0.67 -23.58 26.06
C LEU A 120 -0.25 -25.04 25.78
N ILE A 121 -0.01 -25.88 26.80
CA ILE A 121 0.31 -27.30 26.59
C ILE A 121 -0.83 -28.00 25.85
N THR A 122 -2.07 -27.74 26.24
CA THR A 122 -3.27 -28.32 25.59
C THR A 122 -3.38 -27.86 24.13
N ASP A 123 -3.11 -26.59 23.85
CA ASP A 123 -3.16 -26.03 22.49
C ASP A 123 -2.02 -26.56 21.60
N LEU A 124 -0.81 -26.74 22.17
CA LEU A 124 0.35 -27.33 21.48
C LEU A 124 0.18 -28.83 21.21
N GLU A 125 -0.51 -29.56 22.08
CA GLU A 125 -0.91 -30.95 21.84
C GLU A 125 -1.91 -31.04 20.67
N GLY A 126 -2.86 -30.10 20.57
CA GLY A 126 -3.77 -29.99 19.43
C GLY A 126 -3.06 -29.71 18.09
N LEU A 127 -1.99 -28.90 18.10
CA LEU A 127 -1.13 -28.66 16.92
C LEU A 127 -0.39 -29.91 16.42
N ARG A 128 -0.16 -30.92 17.26
CA ARG A 128 0.48 -32.19 16.87
C ARG A 128 -0.50 -33.15 16.18
N GLU A 129 -1.80 -33.02 16.43
CA GLU A 129 -2.85 -33.90 15.91
C GLU A 129 -3.56 -33.36 14.65
N TYR A 130 -3.45 -32.05 14.38
CA TYR A 130 -4.07 -31.38 13.23
C TYR A 130 -3.02 -30.71 12.34
N SER A 131 -2.52 -31.41 11.31
CA SER A 131 -1.81 -30.79 10.18
C SER A 131 -2.79 -30.57 9.03
N SER A 132 -3.28 -29.33 8.89
CA SER A 132 -3.81 -28.69 7.66
C SER A 132 -4.67 -27.48 8.04
N LEU A 133 -4.11 -26.25 7.92
CA LEU A 133 -4.74 -25.00 7.43
C LEU A 133 -4.26 -23.71 8.15
N GLN A 134 -4.06 -22.68 7.31
CA GLN A 134 -3.86 -21.24 7.57
C GLN A 134 -2.48 -20.79 8.10
N SER A 135 -1.66 -20.26 7.19
CA SER A 135 -0.99 -18.97 7.39
C SER A 135 -1.57 -17.99 6.38
N GLY A 136 -2.49 -17.18 6.85
CA GLY A 136 -2.73 -15.84 6.33
C GLY A 136 -2.64 -14.89 7.52
N PRO A 137 -2.39 -13.60 7.31
CA PRO A 137 -2.61 -12.61 8.35
C PRO A 137 -4.05 -12.76 8.85
N LEU A 138 -4.28 -12.58 10.15
CA LEU A 138 -5.62 -12.49 10.73
C LEU A 138 -6.39 -11.35 10.03
N ARG A 139 -7.14 -11.70 8.99
CA ARG A 139 -8.13 -10.86 8.31
C ARG A 139 -9.49 -11.47 8.59
N ILE A 140 -10.32 -10.70 9.27
CA ILE A 140 -11.72 -11.02 9.56
C ILE A 140 -12.49 -10.92 8.24
N ASP A 141 -13.14 -12.03 7.85
CA ASP A 141 -13.80 -12.24 6.55
C ASP A 141 -14.85 -11.16 6.19
N GLN A 142 -14.77 -10.63 4.96
CA GLN A 142 -15.84 -9.92 4.25
C GLN A 142 -16.61 -10.90 3.34
N PRO A 143 -17.96 -10.89 3.30
CA PRO A 143 -18.72 -11.65 2.33
C PRO A 143 -19.12 -10.81 1.10
N SER A 144 -18.84 -11.34 -0.08
CA SER A 144 -19.25 -10.80 -1.38
C SER A 144 -20.68 -11.23 -1.72
N GLY A 145 -21.55 -10.26 -2.07
CA GLY A 145 -22.90 -10.47 -2.59
C GLY A 145 -23.06 -9.92 -4.01
N ARG A 146 -23.42 -10.81 -4.94
CA ARG A 146 -23.73 -10.56 -6.36
C ARG A 146 -25.22 -10.19 -6.55
N GLY A 147 -25.51 -9.28 -7.48
CA GLY A 147 -26.52 -9.53 -8.53
C GLY A 147 -27.66 -8.51 -8.74
N SER A 148 -27.83 -8.14 -10.03
CA SER A 148 -29.04 -7.61 -10.72
C SER A 148 -29.34 -6.10 -10.60
N THR A 149 -29.79 -5.36 -11.62
CA THR A 149 -30.22 -5.63 -13.01
C THR A 149 -30.33 -4.28 -13.74
N ALA A 150 -30.23 -4.32 -15.06
CA ALA A 150 -30.36 -3.20 -15.99
C ALA A 150 -31.67 -2.40 -15.88
N VAL A 151 -31.58 -1.08 -16.08
CA VAL A 151 -32.66 -0.25 -16.68
C VAL A 151 -32.03 0.80 -17.60
N GLU A 152 -32.24 0.62 -18.91
CA GLU A 152 -32.15 1.64 -19.96
C GLU A 152 -33.16 2.76 -19.74
N SER A 153 -32.77 4.03 -19.93
CA SER A 153 -33.66 5.15 -20.32
C SER A 153 -32.78 6.34 -20.76
N THR A 154 -32.55 6.51 -22.07
CA THR A 154 -33.30 7.38 -23.01
C THR A 154 -33.13 8.89 -22.78
N VAL A 155 -32.38 9.49 -23.71
CA VAL A 155 -32.28 10.92 -24.02
C VAL A 155 -33.61 11.41 -24.63
N PRO A 156 -34.05 12.64 -24.31
CA PRO A 156 -34.06 13.71 -25.33
C PRO A 156 -33.58 15.03 -24.70
N GLY A 157 -32.91 15.98 -25.35
CA GLY A 157 -32.86 16.32 -26.75
C GLY A 157 -32.95 17.84 -26.87
N SER A 158 -31.98 18.44 -27.56
CA SER A 158 -32.00 19.76 -28.21
C SER A 158 -31.86 21.04 -27.37
N GLY A 159 -30.91 21.89 -27.80
CA GLY A 159 -30.76 23.27 -27.35
C GLY A 159 -29.38 23.89 -27.64
N ARG A 160 -28.98 23.99 -28.91
CA ARG A 160 -27.85 24.80 -29.40
C ARG A 160 -28.41 26.16 -29.92
N PRO A 161 -27.58 27.16 -30.27
CA PRO A 161 -26.53 27.88 -29.53
C PRO A 161 -26.87 29.38 -29.41
N SER A 162 -26.14 30.16 -28.61
CA SER A 162 -26.03 31.60 -28.89
C SER A 162 -24.63 32.12 -28.58
N ALA A 163 -24.04 32.68 -29.62
CA ALA A 163 -22.75 33.36 -29.63
C ALA A 163 -22.87 34.78 -29.05
N ALA A 164 -21.81 35.23 -28.38
CA ALA A 164 -21.39 36.63 -28.38
C ALA A 164 -19.94 36.72 -27.86
N VAL A 165 -19.01 36.91 -28.80
CA VAL A 165 -17.65 37.37 -28.55
C VAL A 165 -17.67 38.91 -28.52
N PRO A 166 -16.92 39.55 -27.62
CA PRO A 166 -16.31 40.83 -27.94
C PRO A 166 -14.78 40.71 -27.97
N ASN A 167 -14.22 41.11 -29.11
CA ASN A 167 -12.82 41.46 -29.32
C ASN A 167 -12.34 42.45 -28.25
N ALA A 168 -11.20 42.17 -27.62
CA ALA A 168 -10.36 43.18 -27.00
C ALA A 168 -9.05 43.28 -27.79
N GLN A 169 -8.77 44.50 -28.23
CA GLN A 169 -7.68 44.87 -29.10
C GLN A 169 -6.32 44.69 -28.44
N ALA A 170 -5.35 44.34 -29.27
CA ALA A 170 -3.93 44.40 -28.97
C ALA A 170 -3.53 45.78 -28.44
N GLN A 171 -2.96 45.81 -27.24
CA GLN A 171 -2.10 46.89 -26.79
C GLN A 171 -0.69 46.34 -26.64
N SER A 172 0.20 46.95 -27.41
CA SER A 172 1.65 46.84 -27.35
C SER A 172 2.17 47.12 -25.94
N SER A 173 2.78 46.13 -25.30
CA SER A 173 3.51 46.30 -24.03
C SER A 173 4.97 46.69 -24.29
N SER A 174 5.31 47.90 -23.92
CA SER A 174 6.64 48.36 -23.49
C SER A 174 7.19 47.47 -22.34
N PRO A 175 8.50 47.52 -22.02
CA PRO A 175 9.14 46.55 -21.11
C PRO A 175 8.50 46.60 -19.73
N THR A 176 8.10 45.43 -19.23
CA THR A 176 7.34 45.22 -18.00
C THR A 176 8.13 45.65 -16.76
N SER A 177 7.71 46.73 -16.11
CA SER A 177 8.08 47.06 -14.73
C SER A 177 7.29 46.18 -13.76
N LEU A 178 7.96 45.60 -12.77
CA LEU A 178 7.34 44.92 -11.63
C LEU A 178 6.12 45.71 -11.10
N THR A 179 5.02 45.03 -10.77
CA THR A 179 3.93 45.72 -10.03
C THR A 179 4.45 46.18 -8.67
N VAL A 180 3.95 47.31 -8.18
CA VAL A 180 4.39 47.89 -6.88
C VAL A 180 4.27 46.86 -5.75
N ASP A 181 3.23 46.05 -5.76
CA ASP A 181 2.98 45.01 -4.76
C ASP A 181 4.00 43.86 -4.83
N GLN A 182 4.38 43.43 -6.05
CA GLN A 182 5.41 42.41 -6.25
C GLN A 182 6.81 42.89 -5.83
N MET A 183 7.16 44.15 -6.11
CA MET A 183 8.42 44.73 -5.64
C MET A 183 8.49 44.74 -4.12
N ARG A 184 7.40 45.14 -3.47
CA ARG A 184 7.31 45.25 -2.02
C ARG A 184 7.36 43.88 -1.33
N ARG A 185 6.70 42.87 -1.89
CA ARG A 185 6.81 41.48 -1.44
C ARG A 185 8.26 41.02 -1.44
N MET A 186 8.96 41.25 -2.54
CA MET A 186 10.36 40.82 -2.71
C MET A 186 11.30 41.55 -1.73
N GLU A 187 11.12 42.86 -1.53
CA GLU A 187 11.87 43.63 -0.53
C GLU A 187 11.70 43.05 0.89
N LEU A 188 10.47 42.70 1.27
CA LEU A 188 10.19 42.11 2.59
C LEU A 188 10.85 40.72 2.76
N LEU A 189 10.85 39.89 1.71
CA LEU A 189 11.51 38.59 1.73
C LEU A 189 13.03 38.71 1.86
N LEU A 190 13.65 39.61 1.10
CA LEU A 190 15.10 39.85 1.17
C LEU A 190 15.51 40.40 2.54
N ARG A 191 14.77 41.39 3.06
CA ARG A 191 15.00 41.94 4.41
C ARG A 191 14.86 40.86 5.49
N ARG A 192 13.94 39.92 5.32
CA ARG A 192 13.81 38.78 6.22
C ARG A 192 15.00 37.84 6.11
N LEU A 193 15.44 37.50 4.91
CA LEU A 193 16.61 36.64 4.69
C LEU A 193 17.87 37.22 5.37
N GLU A 194 18.07 38.53 5.28
CA GLU A 194 19.15 39.25 5.97
C GLU A 194 19.05 39.21 7.50
N SER A 195 17.84 39.11 8.05
CA SER A 195 17.61 39.11 9.50
C SER A 195 17.80 37.74 10.17
N ILE A 196 17.93 36.65 9.39
CA ILE A 196 18.11 35.29 9.91
C ILE A 196 19.58 35.10 10.33
N PRO A 197 19.89 34.84 11.62
CA PRO A 197 21.27 34.66 12.06
C PRO A 197 21.87 33.38 11.45
N SER A 198 23.08 33.44 10.89
CA SER A 198 23.70 32.29 10.18
C SER A 198 24.17 31.14 11.08
N THR A 199 24.04 31.23 12.40
CA THR A 199 24.53 30.23 13.36
C THR A 199 23.62 30.10 14.59
N ALA A 200 22.91 28.96 14.72
CA ALA A 200 22.38 28.47 16.00
C ALA A 200 22.26 26.94 15.99
N PRO A 201 22.45 26.26 17.14
CA PRO A 201 22.39 24.79 17.23
C PRO A 201 20.95 24.29 17.15
N ALA A 202 20.78 23.08 16.63
CA ALA A 202 19.48 22.44 16.41
C ALA A 202 18.76 22.14 17.74
N SER A 203 17.54 22.65 17.88
CA SER A 203 16.56 22.18 18.88
C SER A 203 15.35 21.56 18.18
N THR A 204 14.83 20.50 18.79
CA THR A 204 14.09 19.42 18.14
C THR A 204 12.65 19.73 17.71
N HIS A 205 12.12 20.95 17.81
CA HIS A 205 10.71 21.24 17.43
C HIS A 205 10.55 22.52 16.58
N SER A 206 11.61 22.95 15.91
CA SER A 206 11.61 24.10 14.99
C SER A 206 12.43 23.75 13.76
N ARG A 207 11.95 24.06 12.55
CA ARG A 207 12.75 24.02 11.31
C ARG A 207 14.13 24.60 11.63
N SER A 208 15.21 23.87 11.34
CA SER A 208 16.58 24.32 11.63
C SER A 208 16.79 25.71 11.03
N VAL A 209 17.65 26.53 11.63
CA VAL A 209 17.91 27.90 11.13
C VAL A 209 18.33 27.90 9.65
N GLN A 210 19.05 26.86 9.22
CA GLN A 210 19.36 26.60 7.81
C GLN A 210 18.11 26.30 6.98
N GLY A 211 17.21 25.44 7.47
CA GLY A 211 15.93 25.14 6.80
C GLY A 211 15.02 26.37 6.67
N VAL A 212 15.00 27.28 7.65
CA VAL A 212 14.24 28.55 7.56
C VAL A 212 14.85 29.49 6.52
N SER A 213 16.17 29.58 6.45
CA SER A 213 16.87 30.39 5.43
C SER A 213 16.61 29.87 4.02
N GLN A 214 16.77 28.56 3.79
CA GLN A 214 16.47 27.90 2.52
C GLN A 214 14.99 28.07 2.12
N PHE A 215 14.08 27.97 3.08
CA PHE A 215 12.66 28.25 2.87
C PHE A 215 12.48 29.68 2.34
N VAL A 216 12.90 30.71 3.07
CA VAL A 216 12.72 32.11 2.64
C VAL A 216 13.40 32.40 1.29
N ALA A 217 14.59 31.83 1.05
CA ALA A 217 15.29 31.92 -0.22
C ALA A 217 14.47 31.35 -1.40
N ALA A 218 13.86 30.18 -1.22
CA ALA A 218 13.00 29.57 -2.24
C ALA A 218 11.79 30.47 -2.59
N GLU A 219 11.18 31.09 -1.58
CA GLU A 219 10.04 32.00 -1.80
C GLU A 219 10.46 33.25 -2.57
N ALA A 220 11.62 33.81 -2.27
CA ALA A 220 12.16 34.94 -3.02
C ALA A 220 12.36 34.57 -4.51
N VAL A 221 12.83 33.34 -4.79
CA VAL A 221 12.94 32.82 -6.16
C VAL A 221 11.57 32.64 -6.81
N VAL A 222 10.59 32.04 -6.12
CA VAL A 222 9.22 31.86 -6.65
C VAL A 222 8.59 33.23 -6.98
N SER A 223 8.72 34.20 -6.07
CA SER A 223 8.25 35.57 -6.28
C SER A 223 8.92 36.21 -7.50
N ALA A 224 10.25 36.07 -7.64
CA ALA A 224 11.00 36.55 -8.80
C ALA A 224 10.51 35.87 -10.10
N ALA A 225 10.40 34.56 -10.13
CA ALA A 225 9.95 33.79 -11.31
C ALA A 225 8.50 34.11 -11.72
N SER A 226 7.62 34.40 -10.76
CA SER A 226 6.25 34.84 -11.04
C SER A 226 6.18 36.21 -11.71
N SER A 227 7.19 37.05 -11.46
CA SER A 227 7.25 38.45 -11.90
C SER A 227 7.96 38.67 -13.24
N THR A 228 8.67 37.64 -13.72
CA THR A 228 9.44 37.68 -14.97
C THR A 228 8.82 36.82 -16.06
N ASN A 229 8.92 37.28 -17.30
CA ASN A 229 8.45 36.57 -18.48
C ASN A 229 9.59 35.94 -19.31
N ASN A 230 10.85 36.21 -18.93
CA ASN A 230 12.05 35.74 -19.64
C ASN A 230 13.15 35.31 -18.63
N ALA A 231 13.95 34.29 -18.94
CA ALA A 231 15.03 33.83 -18.05
C ALA A 231 16.17 34.84 -17.94
N GLY A 232 16.44 35.62 -18.99
CA GLY A 232 17.45 36.67 -18.93
C GLY A 232 17.09 37.67 -17.82
N GLU A 233 15.83 38.10 -17.77
CA GLU A 233 15.30 38.99 -16.73
C GLU A 233 15.33 38.33 -15.35
N LEU A 234 14.94 37.05 -15.23
CA LEU A 234 15.00 36.32 -13.97
C LEU A 234 16.43 36.17 -13.45
N GLN A 235 17.37 35.85 -14.33
CA GLN A 235 18.77 35.69 -13.98
C GLN A 235 19.42 37.04 -13.63
N GLU A 236 19.12 38.10 -14.37
CA GLU A 236 19.56 39.46 -14.02
C GLU A 236 18.99 39.91 -12.68
N LEU A 237 17.70 39.65 -12.44
CA LEU A 237 17.03 39.97 -11.17
C LEU A 237 17.71 39.21 -10.02
N LEU A 238 17.88 37.89 -10.13
CA LEU A 238 18.55 37.07 -9.11
C LEU A 238 20.02 37.47 -8.91
N ASN A 239 20.75 37.78 -9.99
CA ASN A 239 22.13 38.24 -9.93
C ASN A 239 22.25 39.64 -9.29
N SER A 240 21.24 40.49 -9.44
CA SER A 240 21.20 41.83 -8.84
C SER A 240 20.90 41.80 -7.33
N MET A 241 20.22 40.75 -6.85
CA MET A 241 19.76 40.59 -5.47
C MET A 241 20.74 39.81 -4.57
N ARG A 242 22.07 39.91 -4.78
CA ARG A 242 23.09 39.14 -4.03
C ARG A 242 23.00 39.33 -2.50
N VAL A 243 22.14 38.54 -1.86
CA VAL A 243 21.96 38.44 -0.41
C VAL A 243 22.57 37.12 0.08
N PRO A 244 23.31 37.11 1.21
CA PRO A 244 23.83 35.87 1.79
C PRO A 244 22.71 34.84 2.02
N GLY A 245 22.82 33.66 1.39
CA GLY A 245 21.84 32.58 1.52
C GLY A 245 20.90 32.39 0.32
N LEU A 246 20.89 33.29 -0.66
CA LEU A 246 20.12 33.10 -1.90
C LEU A 246 20.93 32.26 -2.91
N PRO A 247 20.39 31.14 -3.44
CA PRO A 247 21.08 30.32 -4.44
C PRO A 247 21.20 31.09 -5.76
N THR A 248 22.40 31.15 -6.33
CA THR A 248 22.67 31.86 -7.60
C THR A 248 22.87 30.91 -8.78
N ALA A 249 23.26 29.66 -8.53
CA ALA A 249 23.42 28.67 -9.58
C ALA A 249 22.05 28.07 -9.97
N PRO A 250 21.77 27.87 -11.27
CA PRO A 250 20.49 27.29 -11.72
C PRO A 250 20.19 25.92 -11.09
N GLU A 251 21.22 25.13 -10.82
CA GLU A 251 21.12 23.82 -10.19
C GLU A 251 20.68 23.90 -8.73
N ASP A 252 21.27 24.83 -7.97
CA ASP A 252 20.91 25.06 -6.57
C ASP A 252 19.51 25.65 -6.45
N ILE A 253 19.12 26.52 -7.40
CA ILE A 253 17.77 27.07 -7.49
C ILE A 253 16.74 25.96 -7.69
N LEU A 254 16.99 25.03 -8.63
CA LEU A 254 16.08 23.90 -8.89
C LEU A 254 15.92 23.00 -7.65
N LYS A 255 17.01 22.70 -6.95
CA LYS A 255 16.96 21.92 -5.71
C LYS A 255 16.15 22.60 -4.61
N VAL A 256 16.38 23.90 -4.42
CA VAL A 256 15.66 24.70 -3.42
C VAL A 256 14.16 24.80 -3.75
N LEU A 257 13.80 24.91 -5.03
CA LEU A 257 12.39 24.87 -5.47
C LEU A 257 11.77 23.48 -5.34
N ALA A 258 12.51 22.41 -5.65
CA ALA A 258 12.05 21.03 -5.50
C ALA A 258 11.72 20.69 -4.04
N GLN A 259 12.59 21.08 -3.10
CA GLN A 259 12.38 20.88 -1.66
C GLN A 259 11.19 21.65 -1.08
N ARG A 260 10.66 22.65 -1.81
CA ARG A 260 9.42 23.34 -1.44
C ARG A 260 8.16 22.57 -1.84
N LEU A 261 8.24 21.64 -2.79
CA LEU A 261 7.09 20.87 -3.20
C LEU A 261 6.66 19.95 -2.04
N PRO A 262 5.35 19.77 -1.84
CA PRO A 262 4.87 18.80 -0.87
C PRO A 262 5.27 17.38 -1.30
N ASP A 263 5.45 16.50 -0.33
CA ASP A 263 5.77 15.09 -0.60
C ASP A 263 4.51 14.24 -0.84
N TRP A 264 3.71 14.71 -1.78
CA TRP A 264 2.59 13.99 -2.36
C TRP A 264 2.37 14.52 -3.78
N ALA A 265 1.73 13.72 -4.65
CA ALA A 265 1.53 14.08 -6.05
C ALA A 265 0.03 14.18 -6.38
N ALA A 266 -0.33 15.09 -7.29
CA ALA A 266 -1.69 15.19 -7.78
C ALA A 266 -2.11 13.90 -8.52
N PRO A 267 -3.40 13.50 -8.48
CA PRO A 267 -3.91 12.37 -9.26
C PRO A 267 -3.65 12.55 -10.76
N GLN A 268 -3.39 11.45 -11.46
CA GLN A 268 -3.02 11.46 -12.89
C GLN A 268 -4.15 12.01 -13.81
N GLU A 269 -5.40 12.00 -13.35
CA GLU A 269 -6.57 12.49 -14.08
C GLU A 269 -6.85 14.00 -13.91
N ALA A 270 -6.07 14.70 -13.07
CA ALA A 270 -6.22 16.14 -12.89
C ALA A 270 -5.81 16.88 -14.17
N ASN A 271 -6.80 17.42 -14.91
CA ASN A 271 -6.56 18.27 -16.07
C ASN A 271 -5.55 19.39 -15.74
N ALA A 272 -4.53 19.52 -16.58
CA ALA A 272 -3.29 20.31 -16.42
C ALA A 272 -3.42 21.85 -16.30
N ASN A 273 -4.56 22.38 -15.85
CA ASN A 273 -4.83 23.82 -15.82
C ASN A 273 -4.61 24.49 -14.46
N VAL A 274 -4.33 23.73 -13.39
CA VAL A 274 -3.99 24.29 -12.07
C VAL A 274 -2.67 23.69 -11.60
N SER A 275 -1.56 24.25 -12.06
CA SER A 275 -0.23 23.98 -11.51
C SER A 275 0.03 24.91 -10.31
N PRO A 276 0.57 24.39 -9.20
CA PRO A 276 1.07 25.24 -8.11
C PRO A 276 2.10 26.25 -8.64
N LYS A 277 2.17 27.46 -8.05
CA LYS A 277 3.10 28.50 -8.53
C LYS A 277 4.56 28.04 -8.45
N THR A 278 4.89 27.17 -7.50
CA THR A 278 6.22 26.55 -7.40
C THR A 278 6.52 25.65 -8.61
N VAL A 279 5.55 24.87 -9.08
CA VAL A 279 5.71 24.02 -10.28
C VAL A 279 5.89 24.90 -11.52
N ASP A 280 5.14 26.00 -11.62
CA ASP A 280 5.31 26.98 -12.70
C ASP A 280 6.68 27.67 -12.65
N ALA A 281 7.20 27.96 -11.45
CA ALA A 281 8.54 28.53 -11.30
C ALA A 281 9.61 27.53 -11.78
N VAL A 282 9.48 26.24 -11.44
CA VAL A 282 10.36 25.17 -11.94
C VAL A 282 10.24 25.03 -13.47
N HIS A 283 9.03 25.05 -14.03
CA HIS A 283 8.79 25.01 -15.47
C HIS A 283 9.46 26.19 -16.18
N LYS A 284 9.26 27.42 -15.69
CA LYS A 284 9.90 28.64 -16.22
C LYS A 284 11.42 28.58 -16.15
N MET A 285 11.98 28.05 -15.07
CA MET A 285 13.43 27.89 -14.93
C MET A 285 14.03 27.02 -16.05
N VAL A 286 13.33 25.98 -16.49
CA VAL A 286 13.80 25.11 -17.58
C VAL A 286 13.46 25.70 -18.95
N SER A 287 12.22 26.13 -19.17
CA SER A 287 11.69 26.56 -20.48
C SER A 287 12.26 27.89 -20.97
N LEU A 288 12.62 28.79 -20.06
CA LEU A 288 13.08 30.13 -20.44
C LEU A 288 14.58 30.21 -20.75
N ALA A 289 15.32 29.10 -20.75
CA ALA A 289 16.77 29.12 -20.97
C ALA A 289 17.19 29.77 -22.30
N GLU A 290 18.24 30.60 -22.27
CA GLU A 290 18.65 31.45 -23.41
C GLU A 290 19.04 30.67 -24.68
N THR A 291 19.47 29.42 -24.53
CA THR A 291 19.88 28.57 -25.65
C THR A 291 19.19 27.20 -25.58
N PRO A 292 18.97 26.54 -26.74
CA PRO A 292 18.47 25.16 -26.76
C PRO A 292 19.38 24.18 -26.01
N GLN A 293 20.69 24.43 -25.97
CA GLN A 293 21.65 23.62 -25.22
C GLN A 293 21.48 23.80 -23.71
N ALA A 294 21.32 25.05 -23.24
CA ALA A 294 21.02 25.32 -21.84
C ALA A 294 19.66 24.74 -21.42
N THR A 295 18.66 24.74 -22.32
CA THR A 295 17.36 24.09 -22.08
C THR A 295 17.53 22.59 -21.84
N THR A 296 18.30 21.90 -22.71
CA THR A 296 18.62 20.48 -22.53
C THR A 296 19.35 20.19 -21.22
N LEU A 297 20.34 21.00 -20.84
CA LEU A 297 21.08 20.83 -19.59
C LEU A 297 20.18 21.06 -18.36
N ARG A 298 19.32 22.08 -18.38
CA ARG A 298 18.35 22.33 -17.29
C ARG A 298 17.31 21.23 -17.19
N PHE A 299 16.86 20.68 -18.32
CA PHE A 299 15.97 19.52 -18.34
C PHE A 299 16.64 18.28 -17.74
N GLN A 300 17.91 18.02 -18.08
CA GLN A 300 18.70 16.96 -17.44
C GLN A 300 18.81 17.15 -15.94
N GLN A 301 19.05 18.38 -15.49
CA GLN A 301 19.11 18.70 -14.07
C GLN A 301 17.76 18.52 -13.37
N LEU A 302 16.65 18.86 -14.03
CA LEU A 302 15.30 18.64 -13.49
C LEU A 302 15.07 17.14 -13.21
N VAL A 303 15.36 16.28 -14.19
CA VAL A 303 15.21 14.82 -14.01
C VAL A 303 16.16 14.29 -12.95
N LYS A 304 17.40 14.76 -12.92
CA LYS A 304 18.36 14.39 -11.87
C LYS A 304 17.87 14.80 -10.48
N THR A 305 17.31 16.01 -10.35
CA THR A 305 16.75 16.49 -9.07
C THR A 305 15.55 15.64 -8.65
N ALA A 306 14.70 15.22 -9.59
CA ALA A 306 13.60 14.32 -9.30
C ALA A 306 14.08 12.94 -8.82
N ALA A 307 15.13 12.40 -9.46
CA ALA A 307 15.77 11.16 -9.02
C ALA A 307 16.44 11.31 -7.65
N ASP A 308 17.10 12.44 -7.38
CA ASP A 308 17.66 12.75 -6.06
C ASP A 308 16.54 12.74 -5.00
N GLU A 309 15.42 13.43 -5.20
CA GLU A 309 14.29 13.40 -4.24
C GLU A 309 13.71 11.99 -4.05
N PHE A 310 13.60 11.18 -5.11
CA PHE A 310 13.20 9.78 -5.02
C PHE A 310 14.16 8.98 -4.12
N ASN A 311 15.48 9.13 -4.35
CA ASN A 311 16.51 8.42 -3.59
C ASN A 311 16.57 8.86 -2.10
N HIS A 312 16.02 10.01 -1.76
CA HIS A 312 15.87 10.47 -0.37
C HIS A 312 14.54 10.04 0.29
N GLY A 313 13.72 9.24 -0.41
CA GLY A 313 12.43 8.75 0.10
C GLY A 313 11.23 9.64 -0.27
N ALA A 314 11.43 10.78 -0.93
CA ALA A 314 10.38 11.76 -1.24
C ALA A 314 9.68 11.46 -2.59
N ILE A 315 9.00 10.32 -2.66
CA ILE A 315 8.40 9.81 -3.91
C ILE A 315 7.33 10.76 -4.49
N GLY A 316 6.58 11.49 -3.66
CA GLY A 316 5.56 12.43 -4.12
C GLY A 316 6.16 13.64 -4.84
N ARG A 317 7.29 14.16 -4.34
CA ARG A 317 8.03 15.23 -5.01
C ARG A 317 8.64 14.75 -6.33
N ALA A 318 9.24 13.56 -6.32
CA ALA A 318 9.82 12.96 -7.51
C ALA A 318 8.79 12.83 -8.64
N VAL A 319 7.60 12.30 -8.32
CA VAL A 319 6.48 12.18 -9.28
C VAL A 319 6.08 13.54 -9.84
N THR A 320 5.93 14.56 -8.98
CA THR A 320 5.53 15.91 -9.42
C THR A 320 6.53 16.51 -10.42
N LEU A 321 7.83 16.34 -10.18
CA LEU A 321 8.88 16.83 -11.07
C LEU A 321 8.98 16.02 -12.37
N LEU A 322 8.80 14.70 -12.32
CA LEU A 322 8.81 13.84 -13.51
C LEU A 322 7.58 14.06 -14.39
N ASP A 323 6.41 14.31 -13.81
CA ASP A 323 5.22 14.68 -14.58
C ASP A 323 5.37 16.05 -15.22
N LEU A 324 6.01 17.00 -14.54
CA LEU A 324 6.39 18.27 -15.16
C LEU A 324 7.33 18.02 -16.36
N ALA A 325 8.35 17.19 -16.19
CA ALA A 325 9.27 16.83 -17.27
C ALA A 325 8.55 16.15 -18.46
N ARG A 326 7.61 15.25 -18.18
CA ARG A 326 6.77 14.60 -19.21
C ARG A 326 5.91 15.63 -19.96
N ASN A 327 5.26 16.54 -19.24
CA ASN A 327 4.48 17.62 -19.86
C ASN A 327 5.33 18.51 -20.78
N MET A 328 6.59 18.79 -20.44
CA MET A 328 7.51 19.54 -21.30
C MET A 328 7.89 18.78 -22.58
N ILE A 329 8.03 17.46 -22.49
CA ILE A 329 8.23 16.59 -23.67
C ILE A 329 6.98 16.61 -24.56
N ASP A 330 5.80 16.43 -23.97
CA ASP A 330 4.52 16.36 -24.71
C ASP A 330 4.19 17.69 -25.42
N ARG A 331 4.52 18.82 -24.78
CA ARG A 331 4.43 20.17 -25.36
C ARG A 331 5.52 20.48 -26.41
N LYS A 332 6.45 19.56 -26.65
CA LYS A 332 7.58 19.68 -27.59
C LYS A 332 8.53 20.84 -27.24
N GLU A 333 8.62 21.19 -25.96
CA GLU A 333 9.56 22.20 -25.46
C GLU A 333 11.00 21.64 -25.43
N ILE A 334 11.13 20.31 -25.35
CA ILE A 334 12.40 19.59 -25.36
C ILE A 334 12.56 18.80 -26.67
N LYS A 335 13.78 18.79 -27.22
CA LYS A 335 14.10 17.97 -28.40
C LYS A 335 13.99 16.48 -28.05
N ILE A 336 13.30 15.71 -28.89
CA ILE A 336 13.04 14.27 -28.70
C ILE A 336 14.33 13.48 -28.39
N GLY A 337 15.40 13.69 -29.17
CA GLY A 337 16.67 12.98 -28.94
C GLY A 337 17.37 13.34 -27.63
N SER A 338 17.15 14.56 -27.11
CA SER A 338 17.68 14.96 -25.79
C SER A 338 16.86 14.36 -24.64
N ALA A 339 15.55 14.19 -24.83
CA ALA A 339 14.69 13.53 -23.85
C ALA A 339 14.99 12.03 -23.75
N ALA A 340 15.16 11.34 -24.89
CA ALA A 340 15.50 9.91 -24.92
C ALA A 340 16.77 9.59 -24.12
N LEU A 341 17.85 10.37 -24.33
CA LEU A 341 19.13 10.18 -23.62
C LEU A 341 19.04 10.27 -22.08
N VAL A 342 17.98 10.90 -21.56
CA VAL A 342 17.75 11.02 -20.10
C VAL A 342 16.84 9.91 -19.60
N ARG A 343 15.89 9.48 -20.42
CA ARG A 343 14.98 8.37 -20.10
C ARG A 343 15.70 7.02 -20.09
N ASP A 344 16.76 6.87 -20.89
CA ASP A 344 17.67 5.70 -20.92
C ASP A 344 18.69 5.66 -19.75
N LYS A 345 18.49 6.46 -18.70
CA LYS A 345 19.42 6.56 -17.56
C LYS A 345 18.78 6.21 -16.22
N GLY A 346 17.63 5.56 -16.25
CA GLY A 346 16.87 5.18 -15.05
C GLY A 346 17.70 4.35 -14.08
N HIS A 347 18.40 3.32 -14.57
CA HIS A 347 19.25 2.45 -13.73
C HIS A 347 20.42 3.18 -13.08
N SER A 348 20.89 4.28 -13.68
CA SER A 348 22.00 5.07 -13.13
C SER A 348 21.57 6.19 -12.18
N LEU A 349 20.30 6.61 -12.28
CA LEU A 349 19.77 7.75 -11.54
C LEU A 349 18.98 7.33 -10.31
N LEU A 350 18.23 6.22 -10.40
CA LEU A 350 17.47 5.68 -9.28
C LEU A 350 18.32 4.70 -8.49
N ASP A 351 18.32 4.85 -7.17
CA ASP A 351 18.96 3.92 -6.24
C ASP A 351 18.15 2.61 -6.17
N GLU A 352 18.80 1.48 -6.47
CA GLU A 352 18.16 0.17 -6.50
C GLU A 352 17.61 -0.25 -5.14
N ASP A 353 18.29 0.12 -4.04
CA ASP A 353 17.83 -0.21 -2.69
C ASP A 353 16.54 0.54 -2.35
N GLN A 354 16.43 1.79 -2.78
CA GLN A 354 15.20 2.57 -2.66
C GLN A 354 14.07 2.04 -3.54
N VAL A 355 14.38 1.62 -4.78
CA VAL A 355 13.38 0.94 -5.63
C VAL A 355 12.85 -0.32 -4.93
N ARG A 356 13.72 -1.12 -4.31
CA ARG A 356 13.33 -2.32 -3.56
C ARG A 356 12.46 -1.99 -2.35
N GLU A 357 12.80 -0.94 -1.60
CA GLU A 357 12.01 -0.47 -0.46
C GLU A 357 10.58 -0.12 -0.88
N PHE A 358 10.41 0.69 -1.94
CA PHE A 358 9.09 1.05 -2.46
C PHE A 358 8.34 -0.13 -3.09
N VAL A 359 9.03 -1.04 -3.76
CA VAL A 359 8.42 -2.26 -4.30
C VAL A 359 7.79 -3.13 -3.19
N ASN A 360 8.40 -3.17 -2.00
CA ASN A 360 7.89 -3.95 -0.87
C ASN A 360 6.69 -3.30 -0.15
N ASP A 361 6.39 -2.03 -0.43
CA ASP A 361 5.27 -1.29 0.15
C ASP A 361 4.14 -1.05 -0.87
N GLU A 362 3.07 -1.85 -0.78
CA GLU A 362 1.88 -1.77 -1.64
C GLU A 362 1.26 -0.37 -1.71
N SER A 363 1.37 0.45 -0.67
CA SER A 363 0.78 1.79 -0.65
C SER A 363 1.50 2.78 -1.59
N THR A 364 2.76 2.52 -1.92
CA THR A 364 3.58 3.40 -2.77
C THR A 364 3.52 3.04 -4.25
N HIS A 365 3.01 1.84 -4.57
CA HIS A 365 2.94 1.29 -5.93
C HIS A 365 2.33 2.24 -6.97
N PRO A 366 1.23 2.99 -6.70
CA PRO A 366 0.68 3.93 -7.67
C PRO A 366 1.64 5.07 -8.05
N LEU A 367 2.41 5.58 -7.07
CA LEU A 367 3.40 6.63 -7.30
C LEU A 367 4.66 6.07 -7.95
N LEU A 368 5.12 4.90 -7.46
CA LEU A 368 6.28 4.20 -8.03
C LEU A 368 6.07 3.89 -9.51
N LYS A 369 4.87 3.42 -9.89
CA LYS A 369 4.50 3.19 -11.30
C LYS A 369 4.70 4.44 -12.17
N ARG A 370 4.39 5.63 -11.66
CA ARG A 370 4.56 6.90 -12.39
C ARG A 370 6.03 7.26 -12.56
N VAL A 371 6.84 7.07 -11.51
CA VAL A 371 8.29 7.27 -11.55
C VAL A 371 8.93 6.33 -12.55
N LEU A 372 8.71 5.03 -12.40
CA LEU A 372 9.31 4.01 -13.27
C LEU A 372 8.87 4.19 -14.72
N GLY A 373 7.60 4.51 -14.97
CA GLY A 373 7.09 4.74 -16.33
C GLY A 373 7.69 5.96 -17.05
N PHE A 374 8.44 6.82 -16.37
CA PHE A 374 9.18 7.91 -17.04
C PHE A 374 10.44 7.41 -17.74
N PHE A 375 11.11 6.40 -17.17
CA PHE A 375 12.40 5.89 -17.65
C PHE A 375 12.19 4.69 -18.60
N ASP A 376 12.95 4.67 -19.69
CA ASP A 376 12.81 3.65 -20.73
C ASP A 376 13.45 2.31 -20.33
N ASP A 377 14.45 2.34 -19.43
CA ASP A 377 15.08 1.16 -18.83
C ASP A 377 14.07 0.30 -18.05
N TYR A 378 13.09 0.96 -17.40
CA TYR A 378 12.01 0.31 -16.66
C TYR A 378 10.77 0.06 -17.52
N SER A 379 10.88 0.20 -18.85
CA SER A 379 9.79 -0.16 -19.76
C SER A 379 9.53 -1.66 -19.74
N VAL A 380 8.29 -2.05 -20.02
CA VAL A 380 7.90 -3.47 -20.07
C VAL A 380 8.79 -4.27 -21.01
N GLU A 381 9.09 -3.72 -22.19
CA GLU A 381 9.93 -4.38 -23.20
C GLU A 381 11.34 -4.67 -22.68
N GLN A 382 12.00 -3.68 -22.06
CA GLN A 382 13.35 -3.82 -21.52
C GLN A 382 13.38 -4.75 -20.30
N LEU A 383 12.44 -4.60 -19.38
CA LEU A 383 12.35 -5.47 -18.20
C LEU A 383 12.19 -6.94 -18.58
N PHE A 384 11.42 -7.26 -19.62
CA PHE A 384 11.34 -8.64 -20.10
C PHE A 384 12.61 -9.09 -20.83
N ALA A 385 13.29 -8.21 -21.58
CA ALA A 385 14.58 -8.54 -22.19
C ALA A 385 15.64 -8.86 -21.11
N GLU A 386 15.65 -8.11 -20.01
CA GLU A 386 16.52 -8.37 -18.87
C GLU A 386 16.12 -9.64 -18.11
N LEU A 387 14.82 -9.94 -18.00
CA LEU A 387 14.33 -11.19 -17.40
C LEU A 387 14.80 -12.43 -18.18
N GLU A 388 15.01 -12.31 -19.49
CA GLU A 388 15.51 -13.39 -20.35
C GLU A 388 17.01 -13.66 -20.14
N THR A 389 17.81 -12.61 -19.93
CA THR A 389 19.27 -12.70 -19.81
C THR A 389 19.78 -12.72 -18.37
N GLY A 390 18.96 -12.33 -17.40
CA GLY A 390 19.35 -12.15 -16.01
C GLY A 390 19.54 -13.46 -15.26
N ASP A 391 20.78 -13.78 -14.88
CA ASP A 391 21.10 -15.01 -14.16
C ASP A 391 20.89 -14.87 -12.63
N GLU A 392 21.00 -13.66 -12.09
CA GLU A 392 20.88 -13.39 -10.65
C GLU A 392 19.42 -13.52 -10.15
N ARG A 393 19.23 -14.34 -9.10
CA ARG A 393 17.89 -14.69 -8.59
C ARG A 393 17.16 -13.50 -7.97
N GLU A 394 17.87 -12.67 -7.21
CA GLU A 394 17.30 -11.49 -6.53
C GLU A 394 16.89 -10.42 -7.55
N TYR A 395 17.74 -10.17 -8.53
CA TYR A 395 17.46 -9.22 -9.61
C TYR A 395 16.23 -9.63 -10.43
N ARG A 396 16.12 -10.92 -10.80
CA ARG A 396 14.90 -11.45 -11.46
C ARG A 396 13.64 -11.25 -10.63
N ARG A 397 13.73 -11.37 -9.30
CA ARG A 397 12.58 -11.14 -8.40
C ARG A 397 12.18 -9.67 -8.39
N LEU A 398 13.17 -8.76 -8.35
CA LEU A 398 12.92 -7.32 -8.45
C LEU A 398 12.19 -6.98 -9.75
N ILE A 399 12.67 -7.49 -10.90
CA ILE A 399 12.03 -7.29 -12.20
C ILE A 399 10.58 -7.79 -12.19
N LEU A 400 10.32 -9.00 -11.67
CA LEU A 400 8.96 -9.55 -11.61
C LEU A 400 8.02 -8.69 -10.76
N ASN A 401 8.49 -8.17 -9.63
CA ASN A 401 7.69 -7.28 -8.79
C ASN A 401 7.43 -5.94 -9.48
N ILE A 402 8.41 -5.38 -10.19
CA ILE A 402 8.23 -4.16 -10.99
C ILE A 402 7.18 -4.40 -12.09
N LEU A 403 7.27 -5.52 -12.81
CA LEU A 403 6.29 -5.89 -13.84
C LEU A 403 4.88 -6.04 -13.26
N GLN A 404 4.73 -6.55 -12.03
CA GLN A 404 3.43 -6.59 -11.34
C GLN A 404 2.88 -5.19 -11.08
N ILE A 405 3.71 -4.25 -10.63
CA ILE A 405 3.33 -2.84 -10.40
C ILE A 405 2.90 -2.15 -11.70
N LEU A 406 3.61 -2.43 -12.80
CA LEU A 406 3.24 -1.92 -14.13
C LEU A 406 1.86 -2.45 -14.57
N GLY A 407 1.50 -3.67 -14.16
CA GLY A 407 0.16 -4.23 -14.25
C GLY A 407 -0.21 -4.63 -15.68
N ARG A 408 -1.31 -4.07 -16.22
CA ARG A 408 -1.91 -4.49 -17.50
C ARG A 408 -0.90 -4.60 -18.67
N PRO A 409 -0.04 -3.61 -18.95
CA PRO A 409 0.91 -3.71 -20.06
C PRO A 409 1.87 -4.91 -19.93
N ALA A 410 2.31 -5.22 -18.71
CA ALA A 410 3.17 -6.37 -18.45
C ALA A 410 2.42 -7.70 -18.63
N ARG A 411 1.14 -7.75 -18.25
CA ARG A 411 0.27 -8.92 -18.47
C ARG A 411 0.07 -9.21 -19.96
N GLU A 412 -0.24 -8.18 -20.75
CA GLU A 412 -0.46 -8.29 -22.20
C GLU A 412 0.79 -8.80 -22.92
N GLU A 413 1.96 -8.27 -22.56
CA GLU A 413 3.24 -8.71 -23.11
C GLU A 413 3.59 -10.15 -22.70
N ALA A 414 3.38 -10.52 -21.42
CA ALA A 414 3.60 -11.88 -20.95
C ALA A 414 2.76 -12.91 -21.72
N LEU A 415 1.48 -12.61 -21.95
CA LEU A 415 0.60 -13.47 -22.73
C LEU A 415 1.04 -13.54 -24.20
N THR A 416 1.49 -12.43 -24.77
CA THR A 416 1.98 -12.38 -26.15
C THR A 416 3.20 -13.28 -26.33
N ARG A 417 4.23 -13.15 -25.48
CA ARG A 417 5.44 -13.99 -25.55
C ARG A 417 5.16 -15.47 -25.34
N LEU A 418 4.27 -15.83 -24.41
CA LEU A 418 3.87 -17.24 -24.24
C LEU A 418 3.21 -17.81 -25.51
N ARG A 419 2.31 -17.04 -26.14
CA ARG A 419 1.63 -17.49 -27.36
C ARG A 419 2.57 -17.61 -28.54
N GLU A 420 3.52 -16.70 -28.68
CA GLU A 420 4.55 -16.77 -29.71
C GLU A 420 5.46 -17.97 -29.51
N SER A 421 5.90 -18.22 -28.27
CA SER A 421 6.68 -19.42 -27.94
C SER A 421 5.96 -20.70 -28.31
N ILE A 422 4.67 -20.82 -27.95
CA ILE A 422 3.86 -22.01 -28.27
C ILE A 422 3.71 -22.18 -29.79
N ARG A 423 3.50 -21.09 -30.53
CA ARG A 423 3.43 -21.11 -32.00
C ARG A 423 4.74 -21.61 -32.63
N ASP A 424 5.86 -21.21 -32.06
CA ASP A 424 7.20 -21.52 -32.57
C ASP A 424 7.76 -22.84 -32.02
N GLY A 425 6.95 -23.59 -31.26
CA GLY A 425 7.27 -24.95 -30.80
C GLY A 425 7.90 -25.06 -29.41
N GLY A 426 7.73 -24.05 -28.55
CA GLY A 426 8.28 -24.03 -27.19
C GLY A 426 9.75 -23.65 -27.16
N THR A 427 10.11 -22.54 -27.82
CA THR A 427 11.49 -22.05 -27.92
C THR A 427 12.01 -21.39 -26.64
N LEU A 428 11.12 -21.04 -25.71
CA LEU A 428 11.52 -20.33 -24.49
C LEU A 428 12.06 -21.29 -23.43
N PRO A 429 13.04 -20.86 -22.62
CA PRO A 429 13.47 -21.64 -21.45
C PRO A 429 12.33 -21.83 -20.45
N TRP A 430 12.26 -23.01 -19.82
CA TRP A 430 11.18 -23.35 -18.88
C TRP A 430 11.03 -22.35 -17.72
N PHE A 431 12.14 -21.75 -17.25
CA PHE A 431 12.10 -20.78 -16.14
C PHE A 431 11.41 -19.49 -16.56
N LEU A 432 11.58 -19.08 -17.83
CA LEU A 432 10.95 -17.90 -18.38
C LEU A 432 9.46 -18.18 -18.59
N GLU A 433 9.08 -19.30 -19.21
CA GLU A 433 7.67 -19.69 -19.35
C GLU A 433 6.95 -19.68 -18.00
N ARG A 434 7.57 -20.26 -16.96
CA ARG A 434 7.05 -20.25 -15.59
C ARG A 434 6.90 -18.82 -15.05
N ASN A 435 7.88 -17.94 -15.27
CA ASN A 435 7.81 -16.54 -14.85
C ASN A 435 6.70 -15.76 -15.56
N LEU A 436 6.49 -16.01 -16.86
CA LEU A 436 5.40 -15.40 -17.62
C LEU A 436 4.03 -15.88 -17.11
N ILE A 437 3.87 -17.18 -16.84
CA ILE A 437 2.64 -17.72 -16.22
C ILE A 437 2.40 -17.12 -14.84
N PHE A 438 3.45 -16.93 -14.05
CA PHE A 438 3.37 -16.28 -12.73
C PHE A 438 2.82 -14.85 -12.86
N LEU A 439 3.30 -14.04 -13.81
CA LEU A 439 2.74 -12.71 -14.06
C LEU A 439 1.27 -12.76 -14.47
N LEU A 440 0.87 -13.76 -15.26
CA LEU A 440 -0.56 -13.98 -15.59
C LEU A 440 -1.39 -14.41 -14.39
N ARG A 441 -0.78 -14.92 -13.32
CA ARG A 441 -1.48 -15.28 -12.09
C ARG A 441 -1.63 -14.09 -11.14
N GLU A 442 -0.57 -13.32 -10.97
CA GLU A 442 -0.52 -12.24 -9.97
C GLU A 442 -1.18 -10.94 -10.47
N ILE A 443 -1.08 -10.62 -11.75
CA ILE A 443 -1.66 -9.39 -12.31
C ILE A 443 -3.12 -9.67 -12.70
N PRO A 444 -4.15 -9.06 -12.10
CA PRO A 444 -5.53 -9.37 -12.45
C PRO A 444 -5.89 -8.97 -13.91
N ARG A 445 -6.83 -9.70 -14.51
CA ARG A 445 -7.46 -9.33 -15.79
C ARG A 445 -8.35 -8.10 -15.61
N VAL A 446 -8.52 -7.33 -16.68
CA VAL A 446 -9.55 -6.28 -16.70
C VAL A 446 -10.93 -6.93 -16.69
N GLU A 447 -11.90 -6.32 -16.01
CA GLU A 447 -13.27 -6.82 -15.99
C GLU A 447 -13.81 -6.99 -17.42
N ASN A 448 -14.39 -8.15 -17.70
CA ASN A 448 -14.95 -8.57 -19.01
C ASN A 448 -13.92 -8.90 -20.11
N GLU A 449 -12.63 -8.98 -19.80
CA GLU A 449 -11.63 -9.49 -20.74
C GLU A 449 -11.84 -10.99 -21.02
N ASN A 450 -11.71 -11.40 -22.28
CA ASN A 450 -11.89 -12.80 -22.69
C ASN A 450 -10.71 -13.67 -22.19
N PRO A 451 -10.94 -14.68 -21.32
CA PRO A 451 -9.87 -15.54 -20.83
C PRO A 451 -9.40 -16.59 -21.87
N GLY A 452 -10.09 -16.72 -23.00
CA GLY A 452 -9.84 -17.76 -24.01
C GLY A 452 -8.37 -17.91 -24.45
N PRO A 453 -7.69 -16.84 -24.90
CA PRO A 453 -6.30 -16.92 -25.36
C PRO A 453 -5.31 -17.34 -24.26
N GLU A 454 -5.58 -16.96 -23.02
CA GLU A 454 -4.79 -17.36 -21.85
C GLU A 454 -5.03 -18.84 -21.51
N ILE A 455 -6.29 -19.28 -21.51
CA ILE A 455 -6.63 -20.69 -21.32
C ILE A 455 -5.96 -21.57 -22.38
N ASP A 456 -5.90 -21.11 -23.64
CA ASP A 456 -5.23 -21.83 -24.74
C ASP A 456 -3.74 -22.03 -24.47
N ALA A 457 -3.07 -21.00 -23.93
CA ALA A 457 -1.67 -21.09 -23.54
C ALA A 457 -1.46 -22.05 -22.35
N LEU A 458 -2.27 -21.91 -21.30
CA LEU A 458 -2.20 -22.74 -20.09
C LEU A 458 -2.56 -24.21 -20.35
N LEU A 459 -3.44 -24.48 -21.30
CA LEU A 459 -3.76 -25.82 -21.80
C LEU A 459 -2.53 -26.55 -22.33
N TRP A 460 -1.69 -25.83 -23.08
CA TRP A 460 -0.43 -26.34 -23.62
C TRP A 460 0.61 -26.49 -22.51
N LEU A 461 0.81 -25.44 -21.71
CA LEU A 461 1.86 -25.37 -20.68
C LEU A 461 1.60 -26.27 -19.45
N SER A 462 0.37 -26.78 -19.29
CA SER A 462 0.01 -27.75 -18.25
C SER A 462 0.18 -29.21 -18.69
N GLN A 463 0.64 -29.48 -19.91
CA GLN A 463 0.79 -30.86 -20.40
C GLN A 463 1.84 -31.62 -19.57
N PRO A 464 1.65 -32.93 -19.34
CA PRO A 464 2.58 -33.73 -18.53
C PRO A 464 3.99 -33.92 -19.10
N ASN A 465 4.25 -33.47 -20.33
CA ASN A 465 5.57 -33.44 -20.96
C ASN A 465 6.31 -32.11 -20.74
N CYS A 466 5.64 -31.08 -20.24
CA CYS A 466 6.27 -29.80 -19.88
C CYS A 466 7.13 -29.97 -18.63
N HIS A 467 8.06 -29.04 -18.40
CA HIS A 467 8.86 -29.03 -17.18
C HIS A 467 7.96 -28.95 -15.93
N TYR A 468 8.29 -29.67 -14.86
CA TYR A 468 7.46 -29.78 -13.64
C TYR A 468 7.03 -28.40 -13.10
N ALA A 469 7.97 -27.45 -13.02
CA ALA A 469 7.70 -26.10 -12.52
C ALA A 469 6.69 -25.33 -13.40
N THR A 470 6.80 -25.45 -14.73
CA THR A 470 5.90 -24.81 -15.70
C THR A 470 4.49 -25.42 -15.61
N ALA A 471 4.41 -26.76 -15.60
CA ALA A 471 3.14 -27.47 -15.49
C ALA A 471 2.42 -27.17 -14.18
N ARG A 472 3.16 -27.13 -13.06
CA ARG A 472 2.64 -26.78 -11.75
C ARG A 472 2.08 -25.35 -11.73
N GLU A 473 2.83 -24.39 -12.25
CA GLU A 473 2.39 -23.00 -12.31
C GLU A 473 1.14 -22.85 -13.18
N ALA A 474 1.11 -23.48 -14.37
CA ALA A 474 -0.02 -23.46 -15.27
C ALA A 474 -1.30 -24.03 -14.64
N MET A 475 -1.20 -25.15 -13.90
CA MET A 475 -2.34 -25.74 -13.19
C MET A 475 -2.87 -24.82 -12.08
N MET A 476 -2.00 -24.12 -11.36
CA MET A 476 -2.43 -23.15 -10.34
C MET A 476 -3.15 -21.96 -10.98
N THR A 477 -2.62 -21.42 -12.08
CA THR A 477 -3.25 -20.30 -12.80
C THR A 477 -4.61 -20.70 -13.38
N LEU A 478 -4.74 -21.91 -13.96
CA LEU A 478 -6.05 -22.44 -14.40
C LEU A 478 -7.08 -22.48 -13.27
N GLY A 479 -6.65 -22.75 -12.03
CA GLY A 479 -7.50 -22.77 -10.84
C GLY A 479 -8.11 -21.42 -10.43
N GLN A 480 -7.60 -20.32 -10.98
CA GLN A 480 -8.11 -18.96 -10.74
C GLN A 480 -9.05 -18.46 -11.85
N ILE A 481 -9.23 -19.23 -12.92
CA ILE A 481 -10.06 -18.86 -14.06
C ILE A 481 -11.39 -19.60 -13.97
N PRO A 482 -12.51 -18.94 -13.62
CA PRO A 482 -13.82 -19.58 -13.50
C PRO A 482 -14.44 -19.88 -14.88
N ASP A 483 -13.78 -20.72 -15.67
CA ASP A 483 -14.17 -21.14 -17.01
C ASP A 483 -14.25 -22.68 -17.11
N LEU A 484 -15.25 -23.17 -17.84
CA LEU A 484 -15.50 -24.62 -17.98
C LEU A 484 -14.34 -25.35 -18.67
N ARG A 485 -13.67 -24.70 -19.62
CA ARG A 485 -12.51 -25.27 -20.33
C ARG A 485 -11.37 -25.47 -19.34
N ALA A 486 -11.09 -24.48 -18.48
CA ALA A 486 -10.06 -24.59 -17.46
C ALA A 486 -10.34 -25.73 -16.46
N ALA A 487 -11.58 -25.86 -16.00
CA ALA A 487 -12.01 -26.98 -15.14
C ALA A 487 -11.84 -28.35 -15.83
N ASN A 488 -12.25 -28.47 -17.09
CA ASN A 488 -12.09 -29.70 -17.88
C ASN A 488 -10.62 -30.06 -18.08
N THR A 489 -9.75 -29.07 -18.30
CA THR A 489 -8.30 -29.27 -18.39
C THR A 489 -7.73 -29.82 -17.11
N LEU A 490 -8.03 -29.18 -15.97
CA LEU A 490 -7.58 -29.65 -14.66
C LEU A 490 -8.07 -31.08 -14.38
N GLN A 491 -9.33 -31.38 -14.70
CA GLN A 491 -9.88 -32.73 -14.58
C GLN A 491 -9.12 -33.75 -15.45
N ALA A 492 -8.78 -33.40 -16.69
CA ALA A 492 -7.97 -34.26 -17.55
C ALA A 492 -6.56 -34.50 -16.99
N ARG A 493 -5.92 -33.46 -16.43
CA ARG A 493 -4.60 -33.58 -15.78
C ARG A 493 -4.64 -34.43 -14.53
N VAL A 494 -5.67 -34.30 -13.69
CA VAL A 494 -5.90 -35.21 -12.56
C VAL A 494 -5.98 -36.65 -13.05
N ALA A 495 -6.73 -36.94 -14.12
CA ALA A 495 -6.83 -38.29 -14.65
C ALA A 495 -5.50 -38.84 -15.20
N ASP A 496 -4.66 -38.01 -15.79
CA ASP A 496 -3.31 -38.39 -16.24
C ASP A 496 -2.40 -38.72 -15.05
N LEU A 497 -2.39 -37.86 -14.02
CA LEU A 497 -1.60 -38.04 -12.79
C LEU A 497 -2.05 -39.29 -12.02
N GLU A 498 -3.36 -39.52 -11.90
CA GLU A 498 -3.91 -40.74 -11.28
C GLU A 498 -3.50 -41.99 -12.05
N ARG A 499 -3.58 -41.98 -13.38
CA ARG A 499 -3.13 -43.10 -14.22
C ARG A 499 -1.64 -43.37 -13.99
N SER A 500 -0.83 -42.33 -13.80
CA SER A 500 0.59 -42.49 -13.51
C SER A 500 0.86 -43.11 -12.14
N LEU A 501 0.20 -42.63 -11.08
CA LEU A 501 0.31 -43.23 -9.74
C LEU A 501 -0.19 -44.67 -9.67
N LEU A 502 -1.08 -45.07 -10.58
CA LEU A 502 -1.55 -46.45 -10.73
C LEU A 502 -0.67 -47.32 -11.65
N GLY A 503 0.46 -46.79 -12.16
CA GLY A 503 1.37 -47.50 -13.05
C GLY A 503 0.80 -47.74 -14.46
N ARG A 504 -0.17 -46.94 -14.89
CA ARG A 504 -0.86 -47.06 -16.20
C ARG A 504 -0.41 -46.01 -17.22
N LEU A 505 0.39 -45.04 -16.80
CA LEU A 505 0.94 -43.98 -17.64
C LEU A 505 2.34 -43.59 -17.11
N GLU A 506 3.35 -43.64 -17.96
CA GLU A 506 4.67 -43.13 -17.61
C GLU A 506 4.74 -41.62 -17.85
N LEU A 507 5.11 -40.88 -16.81
CA LEU A 507 5.31 -39.43 -16.86
C LEU A 507 6.78 -39.13 -16.55
N PRO A 508 7.36 -38.05 -17.09
CA PRO A 508 8.77 -37.69 -16.89
C PRO A 508 9.07 -37.12 -15.49
N TYR A 509 8.16 -37.27 -14.53
CA TYR A 509 8.24 -36.68 -13.20
C TYR A 509 8.52 -37.75 -12.15
N GLU A 510 9.14 -37.37 -11.04
CA GLU A 510 9.28 -38.25 -9.88
C GLU A 510 7.92 -38.50 -9.22
N GLN A 511 7.78 -39.63 -8.52
CA GLN A 511 6.52 -39.96 -7.85
C GLN A 511 6.06 -38.88 -6.85
N LYS A 512 7.01 -38.23 -6.14
CA LYS A 512 6.70 -37.12 -5.22
C LYS A 512 6.19 -35.88 -5.96
N GLU A 513 6.75 -35.57 -7.12
CA GLU A 513 6.30 -34.46 -7.97
C GLU A 513 4.90 -34.71 -8.54
N ILE A 514 4.60 -35.96 -8.92
CA ILE A 514 3.26 -36.35 -9.39
C ILE A 514 2.22 -36.15 -8.28
N VAL A 515 2.53 -36.55 -7.04
CA VAL A 515 1.66 -36.30 -5.88
C VAL A 515 1.48 -34.80 -5.63
N SER A 516 2.55 -34.01 -5.70
CA SER A 516 2.50 -32.56 -5.56
C SER A 516 1.63 -31.89 -6.65
N LEU A 517 1.77 -32.29 -7.93
CA LEU A 517 0.91 -31.81 -9.01
C LEU A 517 -0.55 -32.17 -8.77
N LEU A 518 -0.81 -33.38 -8.27
CA LEU A 518 -2.14 -33.86 -7.95
C LEU A 518 -2.77 -33.02 -6.82
N ASP A 519 -2.00 -32.70 -5.77
CA ASP A 519 -2.42 -31.80 -4.68
C ASP A 519 -2.83 -30.42 -5.24
N ARG A 520 -2.02 -29.84 -6.13
CA ARG A 520 -2.30 -28.53 -6.74
C ARG A 520 -3.51 -28.56 -7.65
N ALA A 521 -3.63 -29.58 -8.51
CA ALA A 521 -4.74 -29.68 -9.46
C ALA A 521 -6.09 -29.89 -8.76
N ILE A 522 -6.14 -30.73 -7.71
CA ILE A 522 -7.38 -30.94 -6.94
C ILE A 522 -7.70 -29.74 -6.06
N GLY A 523 -6.69 -29.12 -5.43
CA GLY A 523 -6.87 -27.88 -4.69
C GLY A 523 -7.48 -26.79 -5.57
N ALA A 524 -6.95 -26.61 -6.79
CA ALA A 524 -7.48 -25.70 -7.80
C ALA A 524 -8.95 -26.03 -8.19
N LEU A 525 -9.26 -27.31 -8.42
CA LEU A 525 -10.65 -27.74 -8.70
C LEU A 525 -11.58 -27.49 -7.50
N ALA A 526 -11.09 -27.65 -6.28
CA ALA A 526 -11.84 -27.44 -5.04
C ALA A 526 -12.06 -25.95 -4.71
N THR A 527 -11.29 -25.02 -5.30
CA THR A 527 -11.49 -23.57 -5.14
C THR A 527 -12.33 -22.95 -6.25
N LEU A 528 -12.44 -23.61 -7.41
CA LEU A 528 -13.23 -23.08 -8.52
C LEU A 528 -14.74 -23.08 -8.19
N PRO A 529 -15.47 -21.97 -8.47
CA PRO A 529 -16.90 -21.84 -8.20
C PRO A 529 -17.76 -22.51 -9.28
N LEU A 530 -17.36 -23.70 -9.74
CA LEU A 530 -18.01 -24.44 -10.82
C LEU A 530 -18.50 -25.79 -10.33
N LYS A 531 -19.77 -26.11 -10.58
CA LYS A 531 -20.39 -27.39 -10.21
C LYS A 531 -19.56 -28.61 -10.66
N GLN A 532 -19.10 -28.62 -11.92
CA GLN A 532 -18.30 -29.72 -12.45
C GLN A 532 -16.93 -29.86 -11.77
N ALA A 533 -16.26 -28.74 -11.44
CA ALA A 533 -14.96 -28.76 -10.79
C ALA A 533 -15.05 -29.35 -9.37
N ARG A 534 -16.06 -28.92 -8.60
CA ARG A 534 -16.36 -29.46 -7.26
C ARG A 534 -16.62 -30.97 -7.30
N ARG A 535 -17.43 -31.43 -8.27
CA ARG A 535 -17.70 -32.86 -8.48
C ARG A 535 -16.42 -33.64 -8.79
N ALA A 536 -15.57 -33.13 -9.68
CA ALA A 536 -14.30 -33.79 -10.03
C ALA A 536 -13.37 -33.94 -8.81
N ALA A 537 -13.24 -32.89 -7.99
CA ALA A 537 -12.44 -32.92 -6.78
C ALA A 537 -12.96 -33.95 -5.76
N VAL A 538 -14.29 -33.99 -5.53
CA VAL A 538 -14.90 -34.97 -4.62
C VAL A 538 -14.78 -36.40 -5.15
N HIS A 539 -15.01 -36.63 -6.45
CA HIS A 539 -14.88 -37.96 -7.05
C HIS A 539 -13.48 -38.55 -6.88
N HIS A 540 -12.43 -37.72 -6.99
CA HIS A 540 -11.06 -38.13 -6.69
C HIS A 540 -10.93 -38.70 -5.27
N VAL A 541 -11.47 -38.01 -4.27
CA VAL A 541 -11.42 -38.43 -2.86
C VAL A 541 -12.22 -39.72 -2.64
N LEU A 542 -13.40 -39.81 -3.25
CA LEU A 542 -14.27 -40.98 -3.12
C LEU A 542 -13.71 -42.23 -3.81
N ALA A 543 -12.83 -42.09 -4.80
CA ALA A 543 -12.13 -43.22 -5.42
C ALA A 543 -11.28 -44.02 -4.41
N ASN A 544 -10.85 -43.37 -3.31
CA ASN A 544 -10.23 -43.98 -2.12
C ASN A 544 -9.12 -44.99 -2.45
N LYS A 545 -8.18 -44.60 -3.32
CA LYS A 545 -7.00 -45.41 -3.67
C LYS A 545 -5.82 -45.08 -2.75
N PRO A 546 -5.09 -46.07 -2.21
CA PRO A 546 -3.95 -45.80 -1.33
C PRO A 546 -2.80 -45.07 -2.04
N GLN A 547 -2.63 -45.27 -3.35
CA GLN A 547 -1.61 -44.61 -4.16
C GLN A 547 -1.79 -43.09 -4.23
N PHE A 548 -2.99 -42.58 -3.94
CA PHE A 548 -3.29 -41.15 -4.00
C PHE A 548 -2.87 -40.40 -2.73
N GLY A 549 -2.36 -41.06 -1.70
CA GLY A 549 -1.97 -40.40 -0.45
C GLY A 549 -3.18 -39.90 0.35
N ASP A 550 -3.04 -38.75 1.01
CA ASP A 550 -4.12 -38.11 1.78
C ASP A 550 -5.07 -37.31 0.87
N ALA A 551 -5.92 -38.04 0.14
CA ALA A 551 -6.86 -37.42 -0.80
C ALA A 551 -7.88 -36.50 -0.09
N ALA A 552 -8.25 -36.80 1.17
CA ALA A 552 -9.29 -36.06 1.89
C ALA A 552 -8.83 -34.64 2.28
N ALA A 553 -7.54 -34.44 2.56
CA ALA A 553 -6.98 -33.11 2.80
C ALA A 553 -7.14 -32.17 1.59
N ARG A 554 -7.18 -32.70 0.36
CA ARG A 554 -7.21 -31.90 -0.87
C ARG A 554 -8.53 -31.18 -1.13
N ILE A 555 -9.65 -31.66 -0.56
CA ILE A 555 -10.98 -31.07 -0.76
C ILE A 555 -11.41 -30.12 0.36
N VAL A 556 -10.56 -29.95 1.38
CA VAL A 556 -10.80 -29.02 2.48
C VAL A 556 -11.12 -27.58 2.01
N PRO A 557 -10.53 -27.04 0.93
CA PRO A 557 -10.92 -25.73 0.41
C PRO A 557 -12.41 -25.57 0.04
N LEU A 558 -13.14 -26.68 -0.21
CA LEU A 558 -14.60 -26.63 -0.41
C LEU A 558 -15.36 -26.06 0.80
N ALA A 559 -14.75 -26.08 1.99
CA ALA A 559 -15.32 -25.47 3.20
C ALA A 559 -15.64 -23.98 3.04
N GLN A 560 -14.97 -23.28 2.12
CA GLN A 560 -15.18 -21.86 1.83
C GLN A 560 -16.32 -21.63 0.82
N GLN A 561 -16.92 -22.70 0.28
CA GLN A 561 -17.98 -22.61 -0.71
C GLN A 561 -19.30 -23.16 -0.15
N ASP A 562 -20.41 -22.56 -0.59
CA ASP A 562 -21.73 -23.14 -0.37
C ASP A 562 -22.06 -24.17 -1.47
N LEU A 563 -22.31 -25.42 -1.05
CA LEU A 563 -22.64 -26.54 -1.93
C LEU A 563 -24.16 -26.76 -2.07
N CYS A 564 -25.01 -25.87 -1.54
CA CYS A 564 -26.47 -26.01 -1.59
C CYS A 564 -27.03 -26.21 -3.01
N GLU A 565 -26.39 -25.64 -4.02
CA GLU A 565 -26.76 -25.77 -5.44
C GLU A 565 -26.57 -27.18 -6.01
N ASP A 566 -25.78 -28.04 -5.33
CA ASP A 566 -25.47 -29.40 -5.76
C ASP A 566 -25.79 -30.43 -4.66
N GLN A 567 -27.08 -30.55 -4.33
CA GLN A 567 -27.55 -31.46 -3.29
C GLN A 567 -27.18 -32.93 -3.55
N GLU A 568 -27.08 -33.35 -4.82
CA GLU A 568 -26.60 -34.69 -5.19
C GLU A 568 -25.17 -34.93 -4.71
N LEU A 569 -24.28 -33.95 -4.90
CA LEU A 569 -22.90 -34.04 -4.45
C LEU A 569 -22.82 -34.09 -2.92
N VAL A 570 -23.58 -33.23 -2.23
CA VAL A 570 -23.65 -33.24 -0.76
C VAL A 570 -24.17 -34.59 -0.26
N THR A 571 -25.19 -35.16 -0.91
CA THR A 571 -25.72 -36.49 -0.57
C THR A 571 -24.65 -37.57 -0.70
N GLN A 572 -23.89 -37.57 -1.80
CA GLN A 572 -22.77 -38.51 -1.99
C GLN A 572 -21.70 -38.38 -0.91
N MET A 573 -21.38 -37.14 -0.49
CA MET A 573 -20.40 -36.90 0.59
C MET A 573 -20.92 -37.37 1.96
N VAL A 574 -22.19 -37.13 2.26
CA VAL A 574 -22.86 -37.60 3.48
C VAL A 574 -22.90 -39.14 3.52
N GLU A 575 -23.30 -39.78 2.42
CA GLU A 575 -23.30 -41.24 2.29
C GLU A 575 -21.90 -41.83 2.40
N ALA A 576 -20.89 -41.17 1.81
CA ALA A 576 -19.51 -41.58 1.94
C ALA A 576 -19.05 -41.57 3.41
N ILE A 577 -19.37 -40.53 4.19
CA ILE A 577 -19.08 -40.49 5.63
C ILE A 577 -19.81 -41.64 6.33
N ARG A 578 -21.13 -41.79 6.14
CA ARG A 578 -21.94 -42.83 6.78
C ARG A 578 -21.41 -44.25 6.51
N SER A 579 -21.03 -44.53 5.27
CA SER A 579 -20.47 -45.83 4.87
C SER A 579 -19.13 -46.17 5.55
N LYS A 580 -18.42 -45.15 6.04
CA LYS A 580 -17.12 -45.26 6.69
C LYS A 580 -17.20 -45.18 8.21
N LEU A 581 -18.35 -44.83 8.79
CA LEU A 581 -18.50 -44.81 10.25
C LEU A 581 -18.30 -46.23 10.82
N PRO A 582 -17.56 -46.39 11.94
CA PRO A 582 -17.29 -47.69 12.52
C PRO A 582 -18.55 -48.30 13.14
N VAL A 583 -18.80 -49.59 12.92
CA VAL A 583 -19.88 -50.31 13.62
C VAL A 583 -19.53 -50.42 15.10
N VAL A 584 -20.40 -49.91 15.97
CA VAL A 584 -20.24 -50.03 17.43
C VAL A 584 -20.64 -51.43 17.86
N VAL A 585 -19.67 -52.25 18.27
CA VAL A 585 -19.90 -53.61 18.79
C VAL A 585 -19.50 -53.64 20.27
N PHE A 586 -20.45 -53.92 21.16
CA PHE A 586 -20.26 -53.90 22.63
C PHE A 586 -19.61 -52.61 23.18
N GLY A 587 -19.95 -51.45 22.61
CA GLY A 587 -19.44 -50.15 23.06
C GLY A 587 -17.96 -49.88 22.74
N ARG A 588 -17.34 -50.66 21.84
CA ARG A 588 -15.97 -50.44 21.36
C ARG A 588 -15.97 -50.23 19.83
N THR A 589 -15.32 -49.17 19.38
CA THR A 589 -15.01 -48.90 17.96
C THR A 589 -13.60 -49.41 17.66
N VAL A 590 -13.35 -49.85 16.42
CA VAL A 590 -11.99 -50.17 15.96
C VAL A 590 -11.35 -48.88 15.43
N PRO A 591 -10.34 -48.31 16.11
CA PRO A 591 -9.72 -47.08 15.68
C PRO A 591 -8.93 -47.31 14.39
N SER A 592 -9.09 -46.41 13.43
CA SER A 592 -8.31 -46.41 12.19
C SER A 592 -7.98 -44.98 11.82
N ALA A 593 -6.73 -44.57 12.05
CA ALA A 593 -6.27 -43.20 11.81
C ALA A 593 -6.59 -42.70 10.39
N LYS A 594 -6.37 -43.56 9.38
CA LYS A 594 -6.69 -43.26 7.97
C LYS A 594 -8.17 -43.01 7.73
N ARG A 595 -9.06 -43.79 8.37
CA ARG A 595 -10.51 -43.64 8.26
C ARG A 595 -10.97 -42.37 8.97
N SER A 596 -10.46 -42.11 10.17
CA SER A 596 -10.77 -40.90 10.92
C SER A 596 -10.32 -39.63 10.18
N ALA A 597 -9.13 -39.65 9.57
CA ALA A 597 -8.65 -38.55 8.71
C ALA A 597 -9.56 -38.33 7.48
N MET A 598 -9.99 -39.41 6.82
CA MET A 598 -10.91 -39.32 5.69
C MET A 598 -12.27 -38.72 6.09
N ILE A 599 -12.84 -39.15 7.22
CA ILE A 599 -14.10 -38.61 7.75
C ILE A 599 -13.92 -37.13 8.09
N SER A 600 -12.86 -36.76 8.81
CA SER A 600 -12.57 -35.37 9.19
C SER A 600 -12.41 -34.46 7.97
N GLY A 601 -11.70 -34.90 6.93
CA GLY A 601 -11.50 -34.10 5.72
C GLY A 601 -12.80 -33.83 4.94
N ILE A 602 -13.64 -34.85 4.75
CA ILE A 602 -14.95 -34.70 4.09
C ILE A 602 -15.89 -33.84 4.96
N LEU A 603 -15.88 -34.04 6.28
CA LEU A 603 -16.68 -33.25 7.22
C LEU A 603 -16.29 -31.77 7.21
N GLN A 604 -14.98 -31.48 7.19
CA GLN A 604 -14.47 -30.11 7.08
C GLN A 604 -14.88 -29.49 5.74
N ALA A 605 -14.81 -30.24 4.63
CA ALA A 605 -15.28 -29.77 3.31
C ALA A 605 -16.78 -29.41 3.29
N LEU A 606 -17.62 -30.07 4.10
CA LEU A 606 -19.05 -29.75 4.24
C LEU A 606 -19.35 -28.56 5.17
N SER A 607 -18.36 -28.04 5.90
CA SER A 607 -18.59 -27.03 6.94
C SER A 607 -19.11 -25.67 6.43
N GLY A 608 -18.96 -25.39 5.14
CA GLY A 608 -19.52 -24.20 4.50
C GLY A 608 -20.97 -24.31 4.06
N THR A 609 -21.57 -25.51 4.12
CA THR A 609 -22.89 -25.81 3.53
C THR A 609 -23.96 -26.06 4.60
N ASP A 610 -24.94 -25.17 4.71
CA ASP A 610 -26.02 -25.27 5.69
C ASP A 610 -27.26 -25.99 5.13
N LEU A 611 -27.18 -27.32 4.99
CA LEU A 611 -28.32 -28.16 4.59
C LEU A 611 -28.83 -29.04 5.75
N PRO A 612 -30.14 -29.36 5.80
CA PRO A 612 -30.71 -30.22 6.84
C PRO A 612 -29.98 -31.57 6.96
N GLN A 613 -29.66 -32.21 5.83
CA GLN A 613 -28.94 -33.48 5.80
C GLN A 613 -27.52 -33.41 6.37
N VAL A 614 -26.86 -32.24 6.28
CA VAL A 614 -25.52 -32.02 6.87
C VAL A 614 -25.66 -31.87 8.37
N ARG A 615 -26.67 -31.14 8.86
CA ARG A 615 -26.96 -31.02 10.30
C ARG A 615 -27.34 -32.36 10.93
N GLU A 616 -28.17 -33.15 10.26
CA GLU A 616 -28.53 -34.50 10.71
C GLU A 616 -27.30 -35.41 10.82
N LEU A 617 -26.37 -35.34 9.86
CA LEU A 617 -25.10 -36.06 9.92
C LEU A 617 -24.24 -35.58 11.10
N LEU A 618 -24.12 -34.27 11.33
CA LEU A 618 -23.36 -33.72 12.46
C LEU A 618 -23.93 -34.21 13.80
N ASP A 619 -25.25 -34.16 13.96
CA ASP A 619 -25.95 -34.68 15.14
C ASP A 619 -25.77 -36.18 15.34
N GLU A 620 -25.84 -36.97 14.26
CA GLU A 620 -25.60 -38.42 14.25
C GLU A 620 -24.19 -38.73 14.75
N ILE A 621 -23.18 -37.99 14.28
CA ILE A 621 -21.78 -38.14 14.69
C ILE A 621 -21.61 -37.79 16.17
N ILE A 622 -22.14 -36.64 16.61
CA ILE A 622 -22.01 -36.15 17.99
C ILE A 622 -22.63 -37.13 18.99
N LYS A 623 -23.81 -37.69 18.67
CA LYS A 623 -24.52 -38.64 19.55
C LYS A 623 -23.89 -40.03 19.51
N GLY A 624 -23.49 -40.50 18.32
CA GLY A 624 -23.00 -41.86 18.12
C GLY A 624 -21.54 -42.09 18.51
N TYR A 625 -20.69 -41.07 18.37
CA TYR A 625 -19.23 -41.20 18.45
C TYR A 625 -18.54 -40.11 19.30
N PRO A 626 -18.99 -39.85 20.54
CA PRO A 626 -18.55 -38.69 21.34
C PRO A 626 -17.06 -38.70 21.74
N LYS A 627 -16.37 -39.84 21.61
CA LYS A 627 -14.95 -40.02 21.98
C LYS A 627 -13.98 -39.91 20.81
N GLU A 628 -14.48 -39.68 19.59
CA GLU A 628 -13.69 -39.68 18.37
C GLU A 628 -13.36 -38.24 17.93
N THR A 629 -12.20 -38.00 17.33
CA THR A 629 -11.71 -36.64 16.98
C THR A 629 -12.61 -35.91 15.98
N TYR A 630 -13.26 -36.63 15.07
CA TYR A 630 -14.23 -36.06 14.13
C TYR A 630 -15.53 -35.59 14.79
N SER A 631 -15.86 -36.07 16.01
CA SER A 631 -16.99 -35.56 16.79
C SER A 631 -16.74 -34.15 17.33
N THR A 632 -15.51 -33.87 17.80
CA THR A 632 -15.11 -32.51 18.20
C THR A 632 -15.19 -31.53 17.02
N SER A 633 -14.72 -31.95 15.84
CA SER A 633 -14.87 -31.19 14.60
C SER A 633 -16.35 -30.94 14.26
N ALA A 634 -17.21 -31.95 14.41
CA ALA A 634 -18.66 -31.81 14.16
C ALA A 634 -19.32 -30.76 15.07
N ILE A 635 -19.01 -30.76 16.37
CA ILE A 635 -19.51 -29.76 17.33
C ILE A 635 -19.10 -28.34 16.91
N ARG A 636 -17.83 -28.17 16.53
CA ARG A 636 -17.30 -26.87 16.08
C ARG A 636 -18.05 -26.37 14.84
N ILE A 637 -18.24 -27.24 13.85
CA ILE A 637 -18.93 -26.91 12.60
C ILE A 637 -20.38 -26.51 12.88
N LEU A 638 -21.10 -27.29 13.69
CA LEU A 638 -22.50 -27.00 14.04
C LEU A 638 -22.64 -25.63 14.72
N ARG A 639 -21.74 -25.29 15.66
CA ARG A 639 -21.72 -23.98 16.33
C ARG A 639 -21.47 -22.82 15.35
N THR A 640 -20.56 -23.00 14.39
CA THR A 640 -20.28 -21.98 13.36
C THR A 640 -21.50 -21.75 12.44
N LEU A 641 -22.22 -22.81 12.08
CA LEU A 641 -23.45 -22.71 11.29
C LEU A 641 -24.58 -22.04 12.08
N GLU A 642 -24.63 -22.22 13.40
CA GLU A 642 -25.60 -21.54 14.28
C GLU A 642 -25.28 -20.05 14.44
N SER A 643 -24.01 -19.67 14.63
CA SER A 643 -23.61 -18.27 14.82
C SER A 643 -23.77 -17.39 13.59
N ARG A 644 -23.55 -17.95 12.37
CA ARG A 644 -23.84 -17.27 11.10
C ARG A 644 -25.31 -16.88 10.95
N ARG A 645 -26.21 -17.59 11.63
CA ARG A 645 -27.65 -17.34 11.59
C ARG A 645 -28.10 -16.21 12.52
N THR A 646 -27.29 -15.86 13.51
CA THR A 646 -27.60 -14.85 14.54
C THR A 646 -26.86 -13.51 14.36
N GLY A 647 -25.89 -13.43 13.43
CA GLY A 647 -24.95 -12.31 13.31
C GLY A 647 -25.26 -11.24 12.26
N ASP A 648 -26.46 -11.23 11.67
CA ASP A 648 -26.81 -10.38 10.51
C ASP A 648 -27.29 -8.95 10.87
N THR A 649 -27.14 -8.54 12.13
CA THR A 649 -27.40 -7.16 12.58
C THR A 649 -26.12 -6.57 13.18
N GLU A 650 -25.57 -5.56 12.49
CA GLU A 650 -24.48 -4.64 12.91
C GLU A 650 -23.03 -5.18 12.87
N LYS A 651 -22.37 -5.07 11.71
CA LYS A 651 -20.90 -4.91 11.63
C LYS A 651 -20.50 -3.88 10.57
N SER A 652 -19.87 -2.80 11.01
CA SER A 652 -19.20 -1.79 10.17
C SER A 652 -17.78 -2.24 9.84
N ALA A 653 -17.38 -2.24 8.56
CA ALA A 653 -16.00 -2.50 8.16
C ALA A 653 -15.10 -1.32 8.55
N THR A 654 -13.91 -1.58 9.10
CA THR A 654 -12.95 -0.53 9.50
C THR A 654 -11.65 -0.70 8.72
N ILE A 655 -11.14 0.37 8.11
CA ILE A 655 -9.84 0.43 7.42
C ILE A 655 -8.92 1.33 8.24
N SER A 656 -7.66 0.95 8.46
CA SER A 656 -6.68 1.79 9.16
C SER A 656 -5.32 1.71 8.48
N GLY A 657 -4.52 2.77 8.57
CA GLY A 657 -3.18 2.81 7.96
C GLY A 657 -2.35 4.01 8.39
N ASP A 658 -1.13 4.07 7.89
CA ASP A 658 -0.16 5.15 8.11
C ASP A 658 -0.28 6.20 6.99
N LEU A 659 -0.29 7.49 7.37
CA LEU A 659 -0.41 8.62 6.45
C LEU A 659 0.92 9.08 5.85
N LEU A 660 2.07 8.70 6.46
CA LEU A 660 3.38 8.90 5.85
C LEU A 660 3.52 8.04 4.59
N LEU A 661 2.90 6.85 4.60
CA LEU A 661 2.90 5.90 3.49
C LEU A 661 1.76 6.19 2.50
N LEU A 662 0.55 6.45 3.01
CA LEU A 662 -0.61 6.83 2.22
C LEU A 662 -0.98 8.28 2.49
N SER A 663 -0.37 9.21 1.74
CA SER A 663 -0.65 10.64 1.90
C SER A 663 -2.15 10.93 1.96
N LEU A 664 -2.55 11.88 2.81
CA LEU A 664 -3.97 12.23 3.00
C LEU A 664 -4.71 12.48 1.67
N PRO A 665 -4.14 13.18 0.66
CA PRO A 665 -4.79 13.31 -0.65
C PRO A 665 -5.08 11.98 -1.36
N ASN A 666 -4.13 11.04 -1.35
CA ASN A 666 -4.30 9.73 -1.99
C ASN A 666 -5.37 8.90 -1.27
N LEU A 667 -5.42 8.99 0.06
CA LEU A 667 -6.45 8.34 0.86
C LEU A 667 -7.85 8.89 0.52
N LEU A 668 -7.99 10.22 0.46
CA LEU A 668 -9.25 10.86 0.08
C LEU A 668 -9.69 10.44 -1.31
N GLN A 669 -8.77 10.40 -2.28
CA GLN A 669 -9.06 9.94 -3.64
C GLN A 669 -9.47 8.46 -3.66
N SER A 670 -8.80 7.61 -2.89
CA SER A 670 -9.14 6.17 -2.80
C SER A 670 -10.55 5.95 -2.23
N ILE A 671 -10.92 6.71 -1.20
CA ILE A 671 -12.28 6.72 -0.62
C ILE A 671 -13.32 7.17 -1.67
N SER A 672 -12.99 8.20 -2.46
CA SER A 672 -13.81 8.71 -3.55
C SER A 672 -14.02 7.67 -4.65
N ASP A 673 -12.94 7.07 -5.14
CA ASP A 673 -12.96 6.12 -6.26
C ASP A 673 -13.70 4.82 -5.88
N ALA A 674 -13.48 4.35 -4.65
CA ALA A 674 -14.21 3.22 -4.08
C ALA A 674 -15.65 3.57 -3.66
N LYS A 675 -16.09 4.83 -3.82
CA LYS A 675 -17.41 5.35 -3.45
C LYS A 675 -17.81 5.00 -2.02
N MET A 676 -16.85 5.04 -1.10
CA MET A 676 -17.07 4.60 0.28
C MET A 676 -17.96 5.60 1.03
N THR A 677 -18.76 5.07 1.95
CA THR A 677 -19.59 5.85 2.88
C THR A 677 -19.15 5.55 4.30
N GLY A 678 -18.87 6.57 5.10
CA GLY A 678 -18.30 6.38 6.44
C GLY A 678 -17.60 7.61 7.00
N THR A 679 -16.86 7.39 8.08
CA THR A 679 -16.16 8.44 8.80
C THR A 679 -14.66 8.15 8.85
N LEU A 680 -13.86 9.07 8.32
CA LEU A 680 -12.40 9.07 8.40
C LEU A 680 -11.95 9.83 9.65
N ASN A 681 -11.17 9.19 10.50
CA ASN A 681 -10.53 9.80 11.67
C ASN A 681 -9.01 9.84 11.45
N LEU A 682 -8.39 10.99 11.73
CA LEU A 682 -6.94 11.18 11.61
C LEU A 682 -6.28 11.25 12.99
N ILE A 683 -5.17 10.55 13.15
CA ILE A 683 -4.44 10.38 14.42
C ILE A 683 -3.04 10.96 14.24
N GLY A 684 -2.60 11.81 15.17
CA GLY A 684 -1.25 12.40 15.19
C GLY A 684 -0.46 12.01 16.44
N ASP A 685 0.85 12.30 16.46
CA ASP A 685 1.83 11.86 17.48
C ASP A 685 1.54 12.30 18.93
N GLY A 686 0.65 13.29 19.11
CA GLY A 686 0.38 13.90 20.40
C GLY A 686 -0.70 13.23 21.25
N GLY A 687 -1.19 12.02 20.93
CA GLY A 687 -2.08 11.20 21.77
C GLY A 687 -3.34 11.85 22.38
N GLY A 688 -3.68 13.07 21.98
CA GLY A 688 -4.51 13.97 22.79
C GLY A 688 -5.56 14.72 21.98
N GLY A 689 -6.83 14.31 22.18
CA GLY A 689 -8.02 15.16 22.31
C GLY A 689 -8.51 16.02 21.13
N ILE A 690 -7.71 16.32 20.11
CA ILE A 690 -8.15 17.15 18.99
C ILE A 690 -8.91 16.27 17.99
N ARG A 691 -10.22 16.47 17.90
CA ARG A 691 -11.10 15.81 16.94
C ARG A 691 -10.67 16.18 15.51
N ARG A 692 -10.23 15.19 14.73
CA ARG A 692 -9.85 15.33 13.31
C ARG A 692 -10.63 14.30 12.51
N GLU A 693 -11.73 14.74 11.92
CA GLU A 693 -12.74 13.86 11.33
C GLU A 693 -13.17 14.39 9.96
N MET A 694 -13.38 13.49 9.00
CA MET A 694 -14.08 13.77 7.74
C MET A 694 -15.15 12.71 7.48
N GLY A 695 -16.35 13.14 7.10
CA GLY A 695 -17.47 12.27 6.77
C GLY A 695 -17.69 12.19 5.27
N PHE A 696 -17.96 10.98 4.78
CA PHE A 696 -18.13 10.67 3.37
C PHE A 696 -19.46 9.99 3.10
N ILE A 697 -20.09 10.37 1.99
CA ILE A 697 -21.27 9.68 1.42
C ILE A 697 -20.99 9.43 -0.06
N ASN A 698 -21.01 8.15 -0.47
CA ASN A 698 -20.71 7.71 -1.83
C ASN A 698 -19.40 8.29 -2.40
N GLY A 699 -18.39 8.47 -1.56
CA GLY A 699 -17.10 9.06 -1.93
C GLY A 699 -17.02 10.59 -1.84
N ASP A 700 -18.13 11.30 -1.69
CA ASP A 700 -18.15 12.77 -1.55
C ASP A 700 -18.00 13.21 -0.09
N ILE A 701 -17.31 14.33 0.13
CA ILE A 701 -17.11 14.93 1.46
C ILE A 701 -18.39 15.65 1.88
N VAL A 702 -18.87 15.37 3.09
CA VAL A 702 -20.11 15.96 3.65
C VAL A 702 -19.85 16.78 4.89
N THR A 703 -18.94 16.30 5.74
CA THR A 703 -18.58 16.96 6.99
C THR A 703 -17.08 16.91 7.19
N ALA A 704 -16.49 17.93 7.81
CA ALA A 704 -15.13 17.86 8.31
C ALA A 704 -15.03 18.65 9.63
N GLN A 705 -14.15 18.20 10.52
CA GLN A 705 -13.91 18.82 11.81
C GLN A 705 -12.42 18.69 12.17
N ALA A 706 -11.79 19.79 12.57
CA ALA A 706 -10.40 19.85 13.01
C ALA A 706 -10.31 20.74 14.25
N GLY A 707 -10.33 20.14 15.45
CA GLY A 707 -10.39 20.86 16.71
C GLY A 707 -11.68 21.70 16.79
N HIS A 708 -11.54 23.03 16.84
CA HIS A 708 -12.65 23.99 16.85
C HIS A 708 -13.07 24.49 15.46
N ILE A 709 -12.40 24.06 14.39
CA ILE A 709 -12.71 24.47 13.01
C ILE A 709 -13.72 23.47 12.41
N PRO A 710 -14.91 23.92 11.97
CA PRO A 710 -15.92 23.07 11.33
C PRO A 710 -15.93 23.18 9.80
N GLY A 711 -16.57 22.22 9.14
CA GLY A 711 -16.87 22.23 7.71
C GLY A 711 -15.64 22.08 6.82
N LEU A 712 -15.75 22.42 5.54
CA LEU A 712 -14.65 22.28 4.57
C LEU A 712 -13.35 22.99 4.98
N GLN A 713 -13.44 24.08 5.75
CA GLN A 713 -12.26 24.78 6.28
C GLN A 713 -11.41 23.85 7.16
N ALA A 714 -12.04 22.95 7.91
CA ALA A 714 -11.34 21.93 8.68
C ALA A 714 -10.54 20.99 7.77
N GLY A 715 -11.13 20.56 6.64
CA GLY A 715 -10.45 19.72 5.65
C GLY A 715 -9.22 20.41 5.06
N TYR A 716 -9.32 21.71 4.73
CA TYR A 716 -8.18 22.49 4.25
C TYR A 716 -7.09 22.66 5.31
N ASP A 717 -7.45 22.93 6.56
CA ASP A 717 -6.48 23.10 7.66
C ASP A 717 -5.70 21.80 7.93
N LEU A 718 -6.36 20.64 7.83
CA LEU A 718 -5.72 19.32 7.97
C LEU A 718 -4.62 19.11 6.91
N LEU A 719 -4.90 19.49 5.66
CA LEU A 719 -3.93 19.40 4.56
C LEU A 719 -2.80 20.44 4.66
N GLN A 720 -3.06 21.60 5.26
CA GLN A 720 -2.06 22.67 5.47
C GLN A 720 -1.01 22.30 6.52
N LYS A 721 -1.45 21.69 7.64
CA LYS A 721 -0.55 21.37 8.77
C LYS A 721 0.16 20.04 8.61
N ASN A 722 -0.48 19.04 8.01
CA ASN A 722 0.07 17.71 7.78
C ASN A 722 0.64 17.03 9.06
N ASP A 723 -0.03 17.23 10.20
CA ASP A 723 0.41 16.73 11.52
C ASP A 723 -0.10 15.31 11.85
N ALA A 724 -0.75 14.65 10.90
CA ALA A 724 -1.39 13.36 11.11
C ALA A 724 -0.53 12.24 10.52
N ASN A 725 -0.34 11.18 11.31
CA ASN A 725 0.55 10.08 10.98
C ASN A 725 -0.21 8.78 10.73
N SER A 726 -1.44 8.64 11.20
CA SER A 726 -2.26 7.47 10.89
C SER A 726 -3.72 7.83 10.75
N PHE A 727 -4.49 6.91 10.18
CA PHE A 727 -5.92 7.08 9.96
C PHE A 727 -6.72 5.83 10.31
N VAL A 728 -8.00 6.05 10.61
CA VAL A 728 -9.01 5.01 10.77
C VAL A 728 -10.29 5.45 10.05
N PHE A 729 -10.69 4.72 9.02
CA PHE A 729 -11.95 4.87 8.33
C PHE A 729 -12.96 3.83 8.80
N VAL A 730 -14.10 4.27 9.31
CA VAL A 730 -15.20 3.40 9.72
C VAL A 730 -16.30 3.46 8.66
N SER A 731 -16.41 2.39 7.87
CA SER A 731 -17.42 2.23 6.83
C SER A 731 -18.80 1.98 7.43
N ARG A 732 -19.82 2.62 6.85
CA ARG A 732 -21.22 2.44 7.24
C ARG A 732 -22.04 2.00 6.03
N ASN A 733 -22.83 0.94 6.20
CA ASN A 733 -23.68 0.37 5.14
C ASN A 733 -24.94 1.20 4.87
N THR A 734 -25.25 2.19 5.71
CA THR A 734 -26.45 3.01 5.59
C THR A 734 -26.04 4.48 5.50
N PRO A 735 -26.42 5.21 4.43
CA PRO A 735 -26.22 6.65 4.38
C PRO A 735 -27.15 7.28 5.41
N GLU A 736 -26.62 7.62 6.59
CA GLU A 736 -27.30 8.58 7.45
C GLU A 736 -27.29 9.92 6.72
N GLN A 737 -28.47 10.42 6.41
CA GLN A 737 -28.63 11.80 5.95
C GLN A 737 -27.99 12.72 7.00
N PRO A 738 -27.11 13.65 6.59
CA PRO A 738 -26.47 14.55 7.54
C PRO A 738 -27.53 15.31 8.36
N PRO A 739 -27.23 15.69 9.61
CA PRO A 739 -28.08 16.62 10.34
C PRO A 739 -27.99 18.01 9.69
N GLY A 740 -28.81 18.25 8.64
CA GLY A 740 -28.93 19.51 7.90
C GLY A 740 -28.73 19.38 6.38
N ASP A 741 -29.04 20.45 5.63
CA ASP A 741 -28.80 20.63 4.19
C ASP A 741 -27.29 20.70 3.86
N GLY A 742 -26.51 19.68 4.25
CA GLY A 742 -25.08 19.60 3.97
C GLY A 742 -24.84 19.40 2.48
N GLU A 743 -24.15 20.36 1.85
CA GLU A 743 -23.75 20.27 0.45
C GLU A 743 -22.72 19.15 0.26
N LEU A 744 -22.89 18.31 -0.78
CA LEU A 744 -21.93 17.25 -1.11
C LEU A 744 -20.76 17.87 -1.89
N HIS A 745 -19.55 17.61 -1.43
CA HIS A 745 -18.34 18.17 -2.03
C HIS A 745 -17.48 17.06 -2.67
N PRO A 746 -17.36 17.04 -4.01
CA PRO A 746 -16.50 16.07 -4.69
C PRO A 746 -15.04 16.24 -4.28
N VAL A 747 -14.35 15.11 -4.08
CA VAL A 747 -12.96 15.08 -3.56
C VAL A 747 -11.97 15.79 -4.48
N LEU A 748 -12.04 15.59 -5.79
CA LEU A 748 -11.06 16.17 -6.71
C LEU A 748 -11.06 17.71 -6.74
N PRO A 749 -12.20 18.41 -6.93
CA PRO A 749 -12.27 19.88 -6.77
C PRO A 749 -11.79 20.37 -5.40
N PHE A 750 -12.14 19.64 -4.34
CA PHE A 750 -11.68 19.96 -2.99
C PHE A 750 -10.15 19.86 -2.88
N LEU A 751 -9.54 18.79 -3.38
CA LEU A 751 -8.09 18.60 -3.37
C LEU A 751 -7.38 19.71 -4.16
N LEU A 752 -7.85 20.06 -5.36
CA LEU A 752 -7.25 21.12 -6.18
C LEU A 752 -7.23 22.48 -5.46
N GLU A 753 -8.34 22.84 -4.81
CA GLU A 753 -8.42 24.06 -3.99
C GLU A 753 -7.52 23.96 -2.76
N ALA A 754 -7.43 22.78 -2.14
CA ALA A 754 -6.49 22.55 -1.04
C ALA A 754 -5.04 22.75 -1.48
N MET A 755 -4.64 22.27 -2.67
CA MET A 755 -3.28 22.47 -3.20
C MET A 755 -2.96 23.95 -3.33
N ARG A 756 -3.88 24.72 -3.91
CA ARG A 756 -3.73 26.18 -4.07
C ARG A 756 -3.56 26.86 -2.70
N ARG A 757 -4.37 26.48 -1.72
CA ARG A 757 -4.30 27.05 -0.36
C ARG A 757 -3.03 26.67 0.38
N VAL A 758 -2.55 25.44 0.24
CA VAL A 758 -1.28 24.99 0.84
C VAL A 758 -0.12 25.82 0.28
N ASP A 759 -0.05 26.00 -1.04
CA ASP A 759 0.97 26.83 -1.70
C ASP A 759 0.91 28.28 -1.18
N GLU A 760 -0.26 28.91 -1.21
CA GLU A 760 -0.42 30.29 -0.74
C GLU A 760 -0.23 30.46 0.78
N PHE A 761 -0.55 29.45 1.59
CA PHE A 761 -0.28 29.46 3.03
C PHE A 761 1.23 29.46 3.31
N GLN A 762 2.00 28.62 2.61
CA GLN A 762 3.45 28.59 2.72
C GLN A 762 4.10 29.90 2.24
N GLN A 763 3.57 30.50 1.18
CA GLN A 763 3.95 31.83 0.70
C GLN A 763 3.75 32.89 1.79
N ALA A 764 2.60 32.90 2.44
CA ALA A 764 2.31 33.82 3.53
C ALA A 764 3.18 33.55 4.77
N GLU A 765 3.46 32.29 5.12
CA GLU A 765 4.34 31.89 6.23
C GLU A 765 5.78 32.44 6.06
N ALA A 766 6.26 32.48 4.81
CA ALA A 766 7.58 33.01 4.45
C ALA A 766 7.72 34.50 4.73
N LEU A 767 6.63 35.27 4.77
CA LEU A 767 6.61 36.68 5.19
C LEU A 767 6.19 36.87 6.64
N VAL A 768 5.27 36.03 7.10
CA VAL A 768 4.60 36.12 8.39
C VAL A 768 4.92 34.83 9.17
N PRO A 769 6.01 34.77 9.96
CA PRO A 769 6.34 33.60 10.78
C PRO A 769 5.29 33.36 11.89
N ALA A 770 5.20 32.12 12.36
CA ALA A 770 4.22 31.70 13.38
C ALA A 770 4.21 32.56 14.65
N GLU A 771 5.40 32.87 15.15
CA GLU A 771 5.59 33.64 16.39
C GLU A 771 5.82 35.14 16.17
N ALA A 772 5.73 35.63 14.92
CA ALA A 772 5.92 37.05 14.67
C ALA A 772 4.83 37.89 15.31
N ARG A 773 5.24 39.07 15.77
CA ARG A 773 4.34 40.08 16.33
C ARG A 773 4.40 41.32 15.47
N PHE A 774 3.24 41.94 15.29
CA PHE A 774 3.07 43.12 14.45
C PHE A 774 2.37 44.23 15.23
N SER A 775 2.62 45.47 14.82
CA SER A 775 1.93 46.64 15.35
C SER A 775 1.28 47.42 14.21
N GLU A 776 0.20 48.13 14.53
CA GLU A 776 -0.45 49.04 13.57
C GLU A 776 0.47 50.19 13.15
N THR A 777 0.29 50.65 11.92
CA THR A 777 0.92 51.88 11.40
C THR A 777 -0.12 52.98 11.22
N LYS A 778 0.27 54.09 10.57
CA LYS A 778 -0.64 55.18 10.21
C LYS A 778 -1.49 54.86 8.96
N ILE A 779 -1.20 53.75 8.27
CA ILE A 779 -1.92 53.32 7.07
C ILE A 779 -3.13 52.50 7.51
N ARG A 780 -4.31 52.78 6.92
CA ARG A 780 -5.54 52.07 7.27
C ARG A 780 -5.60 50.72 6.53
N PRO A 781 -6.04 49.65 7.21
CA PRO A 781 -6.15 48.34 6.60
C PRO A 781 -7.20 48.31 5.50
N THR A 782 -6.88 47.65 4.39
CA THR A 782 -7.87 47.33 3.34
C THR A 782 -8.37 45.88 3.46
N GLN A 783 -9.50 45.60 2.80
CA GLN A 783 -10.09 44.28 2.75
C GLN A 783 -9.33 43.39 1.77
N VAL A 784 -9.05 42.14 2.16
CA VAL A 784 -8.46 41.13 1.27
C VAL A 784 -9.52 40.71 0.23
N ALA A 785 -9.14 40.69 -1.05
CA ALA A 785 -10.08 40.53 -2.17
C ALA A 785 -10.98 39.28 -2.09
N ASP A 786 -10.45 38.16 -1.57
CA ASP A 786 -11.15 36.88 -1.50
C ASP A 786 -11.84 36.62 -0.15
N GLU A 787 -11.76 37.58 0.79
CA GLU A 787 -12.34 37.43 2.13
C GLU A 787 -13.61 38.27 2.29
N GLN A 788 -14.75 37.61 2.44
CA GLN A 788 -16.06 38.25 2.52
C GLN A 788 -16.57 38.39 3.96
N ASP A 789 -15.99 37.68 4.93
CA ASP A 789 -16.38 37.77 6.33
C ASP A 789 -15.79 39.02 7.01
N THR A 790 -16.56 40.10 6.93
CA THR A 790 -16.20 41.39 7.55
C THR A 790 -16.09 41.36 9.07
N THR A 791 -16.76 40.42 9.74
CA THR A 791 -16.70 40.30 11.21
C THR A 791 -15.42 39.62 11.63
N PHE A 792 -15.06 38.53 10.94
CA PHE A 792 -13.76 37.87 11.09
C PHE A 792 -12.60 38.85 10.85
N LEU A 793 -12.61 39.59 9.74
CA LEU A 793 -11.56 40.56 9.42
C LEU A 793 -11.36 41.62 10.52
N ARG A 794 -12.45 42.18 11.06
CA ARG A 794 -12.38 43.19 12.11
C ARG A 794 -11.77 42.63 13.39
N ASN A 795 -12.22 41.46 13.83
CA ASN A 795 -11.73 40.81 15.04
C ASN A 795 -10.27 40.36 14.87
N LEU A 796 -9.89 39.89 13.67
CA LEU A 796 -8.52 39.51 13.37
C LEU A 796 -7.59 40.73 13.36
N TRP A 797 -8.02 41.85 12.76
CA TRP A 797 -7.26 43.09 12.77
C TRP A 797 -6.96 43.58 14.18
N GLU A 798 -7.97 43.62 15.07
CA GLU A 798 -7.81 44.05 16.46
C GLU A 798 -6.72 43.24 17.19
N LYS A 799 -6.72 41.91 16.98
CA LYS A 799 -5.69 41.03 17.55
C LYS A 799 -4.32 41.27 16.91
N ALA A 800 -4.26 41.36 15.58
CA ALA A 800 -3.02 41.57 14.84
C ALA A 800 -2.35 42.91 15.23
N SER A 801 -3.11 44.00 15.32
CA SER A 801 -2.60 45.32 15.72
C SER A 801 -2.14 45.38 17.18
N SER A 802 -2.69 44.53 18.04
CA SER A 802 -2.32 44.41 19.46
C SER A 802 -1.07 43.56 19.72
N GLY A 803 -0.45 42.98 18.67
CA GLY A 803 0.76 42.18 18.79
C GLY A 803 0.53 40.69 19.08
N ILE A 804 -0.69 40.18 18.93
CA ILE A 804 -0.98 38.74 19.00
C ILE A 804 -0.39 38.06 17.75
N SER A 805 0.30 36.94 17.98
CA SER A 805 0.97 36.24 16.89
C SER A 805 -0.01 35.48 15.98
N PRO A 806 0.34 35.23 14.71
CA PRO A 806 -0.45 34.41 13.81
C PRO A 806 -0.80 33.03 14.39
N ALA A 807 0.14 32.34 15.02
CA ALA A 807 -0.10 31.03 15.64
C ALA A 807 -1.13 31.09 16.78
N GLN A 808 -1.11 32.17 17.57
CA GLN A 808 -2.13 32.39 18.60
C GLN A 808 -3.50 32.66 17.98
N CYS A 809 -3.57 33.38 16.86
CA CYS A 809 -4.82 33.57 16.13
C CYS A 809 -5.35 32.24 15.55
N GLU A 810 -4.49 31.38 14.99
CA GLU A 810 -4.85 30.06 14.44
C GLU A 810 -5.52 29.15 15.47
N THR A 811 -5.13 29.25 16.75
CA THR A 811 -5.76 28.47 17.84
C THR A 811 -7.08 29.06 18.34
N GLN A 812 -7.39 30.32 18.02
CA GLN A 812 -8.52 31.05 18.59
C GLN A 812 -9.68 31.27 17.62
N PHE A 813 -9.41 31.39 16.32
CA PHE A 813 -10.45 31.61 15.31
C PHE A 813 -10.91 30.29 14.69
N PRO A 814 -12.22 30.07 14.48
CA PRO A 814 -12.77 28.85 13.88
C PRO A 814 -12.66 28.86 12.35
N VAL A 815 -11.48 29.17 11.82
CA VAL A 815 -11.18 29.25 10.38
C VAL A 815 -9.83 28.60 10.08
N ASP A 816 -9.58 28.22 8.84
CA ASP A 816 -8.31 27.61 8.43
C ASP A 816 -7.12 28.59 8.49
N SER A 817 -5.93 28.04 8.75
CA SER A 817 -4.69 28.80 8.97
C SER A 817 -4.31 29.69 7.77
N TYR A 818 -4.60 29.22 6.55
CA TYR A 818 -4.49 29.99 5.31
C TYR A 818 -5.18 31.37 5.38
N ARG A 819 -6.45 31.43 5.78
CA ARG A 819 -7.22 32.69 5.80
C ARG A 819 -6.58 33.71 6.75
N ILE A 820 -6.11 33.25 7.91
CA ILE A 820 -5.44 34.08 8.91
C ILE A 820 -4.12 34.62 8.35
N ARG A 821 -3.26 33.76 7.81
CA ARG A 821 -1.94 34.16 7.29
C ARG A 821 -2.04 35.12 6.11
N ARG A 822 -3.01 34.91 5.21
CA ARG A 822 -3.25 35.81 4.07
C ARG A 822 -3.64 37.22 4.50
N CYS A 823 -4.42 37.36 5.58
CA CYS A 823 -4.77 38.68 6.11
C CYS A 823 -3.54 39.41 6.68
N TYR A 824 -2.73 38.73 7.49
CA TYR A 824 -1.48 39.31 8.01
C TYR A 824 -0.52 39.69 6.89
N GLU A 825 -0.36 38.82 5.90
CA GLU A 825 0.49 39.07 4.73
C GLU A 825 0.03 40.29 3.95
N HIS A 826 -1.27 40.39 3.65
CA HIS A 826 -1.87 41.52 2.95
C HIS A 826 -1.62 42.84 3.68
N TRP A 827 -1.91 42.88 4.99
CA TRP A 827 -1.72 44.07 5.81
C TRP A 827 -0.24 44.47 5.98
N LEU A 828 0.66 43.49 6.00
CA LEU A 828 2.11 43.75 6.00
C LEU A 828 2.57 44.33 4.65
N GLN A 829 2.06 43.79 3.55
CA GLN A 829 2.40 44.23 2.18
C GLN A 829 1.86 45.60 1.85
N GLU A 830 0.66 45.98 2.28
CA GLU A 830 0.17 47.36 2.11
C GLU A 830 0.80 48.33 3.13
N GLY A 831 1.35 47.81 4.23
CA GLY A 831 2.04 48.57 5.28
C GLY A 831 1.16 49.03 6.41
N SER A 832 -0.06 48.52 6.53
CA SER A 832 -0.93 48.71 7.69
C SER A 832 -0.35 48.03 8.93
N LEU A 833 0.41 46.95 8.75
CA LEU A 833 1.20 46.30 9.80
C LEU A 833 2.70 46.45 9.57
N THR A 834 3.45 46.53 10.68
CA THR A 834 4.92 46.44 10.69
C THR A 834 5.38 45.44 11.76
N PRO A 835 6.47 44.69 11.53
CA PRO A 835 7.04 43.82 12.57
C PRO A 835 7.44 44.63 13.79
N PHE A 836 7.21 44.10 15.00
CA PHE A 836 7.71 44.72 16.23
C PHE A 836 9.23 44.83 16.16
N SER A 837 9.76 46.06 16.12
CA SER A 837 11.17 46.31 16.38
C SER A 837 11.35 46.52 17.88
N GLU A 838 12.18 45.68 18.53
CA GLU A 838 12.66 46.00 19.88
C GLU A 838 13.50 47.27 19.79
N VAL A 839 12.86 48.43 19.99
CA VAL A 839 13.57 49.67 20.27
C VAL A 839 14.25 49.47 21.61
N LYS A 840 15.56 49.17 21.59
CA LYS A 840 16.43 49.39 22.75
C LYS A 840 16.14 50.80 23.27
N LYS A 841 15.42 50.91 24.38
CA LYS A 841 15.36 52.14 25.17
C LYS A 841 16.78 52.43 25.63
N THR A 842 17.52 53.23 24.87
CA THR A 842 18.62 54.01 25.38
C THR A 842 18.02 55.02 26.35
N THR A 843 17.94 54.63 27.62
CA THR A 843 17.80 55.58 28.72
C THR A 843 19.08 56.41 28.76
N ASN A 844 19.10 57.53 28.05
CA ASN A 844 19.89 58.68 28.48
C ASN A 844 19.26 59.19 29.78
N SER A 845 19.80 58.76 30.92
CA SER A 845 19.68 59.51 32.16
C SER A 845 20.90 60.41 32.29
N GLU A 846 20.76 61.66 31.85
CA GLU A 846 21.51 62.76 32.45
C GLU A 846 20.84 63.10 33.78
N ASN A 847 21.46 62.64 34.87
CA ASN A 847 21.78 63.41 36.08
C ASN A 847 22.54 62.54 37.07
#